data_AF-A0A840F5U7-F1
#
_entry.id   AF-A0A840F5U7-F1
#
_cell.length_a   1.000
_cell.length_b   1.000
_cell.length_c   1.000
_cell.angle_alpha   90.00
_cell.angle_beta   90.00
_cell.angle_gamma   90.00
#
_symmetry.space_group_name_H-M   'P 1'
#
loop_
_entity.id
_entity.type
_entity.pdbx_description
1 polymer ?
#
loop_
_entity_poly.entity_id
_entity_poly.type
_entity_poly.pdbx_seq_one_letter_code
_entity_poly.pdbx_strand_id
1 'polypeptide(L)'
;METPDMNDLHRRVAELIDVPADEFGPDENLIECGLQSLQMIRFATDLRRGGVPVVFADLAATPTVRDWHRLIVERAASASVASGEETHTDEVSHDDAPFELATMQHAYWIGRRSDQPLGGVAAHLYAEFDSPTAGAAIDEDLLRAAVEALVHRHSMLRAVFDDDGSQHVPPEPRAEVYSVVDLRESSPDEVAAALGRMRDVRTHQVMPADEGKVADITLTLLPGGRHRLHVDIDMLAADALSYRTLLADLAAFYRGTGDALAPIDYSYRRYLADKPRRVEASVDRDCRWWSEHLDDLPDPPRLPLIPEHERVDPHRTVRCEHWIDADAKQRLIDRARRAGVTPAVVLAAVFAHVVGSWSTDREFLLNVPLFDREPTHPDVELLSGDFSSSIMLPVDAGHESFADLALDIQRRLHRYAAHASYPGLDVLRDLGRHRGGQLLAPVVYTSGLDLGELFADDVLAAFGDPVWIVSQGPQVVLDAQVVELRGGLLTNWDVREHAFPPGMIDAMFMRHRDLVDRLISADDEWYRPLEAPAPARQTAVRTAIGEPAADAVRCIHDGFFVHAASTPEAIAVVDETGRARSYGGVAADALTVAGGLAAEGVSAGDVVAIDLPKGADQIVAVLAILAAGAAYLPVGADQPPARVERMHAIAAPTLTVTPQSLARLRGARALAAPVPTDVSATAYVMFTSGSTGEPKGVDVPHAAVANTLRAMNDHFDVGPDDRSIALSALEFDLSVQETLGLFAVGGSVVAVDEDTRRDGVAAARLVREHGVTQLYCVPSVLDVLVTGGEQVPGWARTVATVILGGDRVLPALIERVHAVAPSARIAGLGGATETAIHHTLCEVDPQRPDPTWQCVPFGKPLPGVLARVVNDRGQDCPDWVAGELWIGGAGLADGYRADPARTAERFVEHDGERWYRTGDMTRYRPDGTIEFLGRRDDQVKIRGFRVELGEIENALRADEAVTDAIAAVHDGVLVAAVSAPDPDTDGDRIRDRLADRLPSYMIPSAVHVFGGFEQTSNGKIARAAILREIAVAATSTGSAAPTTPLERTLAALFGDVIGRDRVGADDDFFDIGGDSVLATRLAGLIGQTLQTSSLTVADLFAARTPRSLARRLESRAADIERIDAVAQVFVEVLDLSDGELDELAASESAEPNGGVR
;
A
#
# COMPACT_ATOMS: atom_id res chain seq x y z
N MET A 1 -10.58 49.18 -34.98
CA MET A 1 -11.48 48.22 -35.65
C MET A 1 -12.91 48.53 -35.17
N GLU A 2 -13.92 48.59 -36.04
CA GLU A 2 -15.31 48.68 -35.58
C GLU A 2 -15.65 47.39 -34.83
N THR A 3 -16.33 47.50 -33.69
CA THR A 3 -16.74 46.36 -32.88
C THR A 3 -17.67 45.47 -33.72
N PRO A 4 -17.38 44.16 -33.89
CA PRO A 4 -18.16 43.31 -34.77
C PRO A 4 -19.61 43.22 -34.30
N ASP A 5 -20.58 43.39 -35.20
CA ASP A 5 -21.99 43.12 -34.93
C ASP A 5 -22.17 41.64 -34.53
N MET A 6 -23.13 41.35 -33.66
CA MET A 6 -23.38 40.00 -33.13
C MET A 6 -23.56 38.95 -34.24
N ASN A 7 -24.23 39.31 -35.34
CA ASN A 7 -24.42 38.40 -36.47
C ASN A 7 -23.12 38.12 -37.25
N ASP A 8 -22.19 39.07 -37.26
CA ASP A 8 -20.88 38.90 -37.90
C ASP A 8 -19.97 38.04 -37.03
N LEU A 9 -19.97 38.28 -35.71
CA LEU A 9 -19.28 37.41 -34.76
C LEU A 9 -19.81 35.97 -34.84
N HIS A 10 -21.13 35.79 -34.90
CA HIS A 10 -21.74 34.47 -35.00
C HIS A 10 -21.27 33.71 -36.25
N ARG A 11 -21.22 34.37 -37.40
CA ARG A 11 -20.73 33.78 -38.66
C ARG A 11 -19.24 33.43 -38.60
N ARG A 12 -18.42 34.31 -38.02
CA ARG A 12 -16.98 34.05 -37.85
C ARG A 12 -16.71 32.88 -36.90
N VAL A 13 -17.52 32.73 -35.86
CA VAL A 13 -17.44 31.60 -34.93
C VAL A 13 -17.91 30.32 -35.63
N ALA A 14 -18.98 30.36 -36.42
CA ALA A 14 -19.45 29.24 -37.23
C ALA A 14 -18.37 28.72 -38.20
N GLU A 15 -17.67 29.64 -38.87
CA GLU A 15 -16.49 29.32 -39.70
C GLU A 15 -15.32 28.77 -38.88
N LEU A 16 -15.10 29.28 -37.65
CA LEU A 16 -14.03 28.84 -36.77
C LEU A 16 -14.21 27.39 -36.30
N ILE A 17 -15.46 26.98 -36.02
CA ILE A 17 -15.77 25.64 -35.49
C ILE A 17 -16.22 24.64 -36.57
N ASP A 18 -16.25 25.07 -37.83
CA ASP A 18 -16.72 24.28 -38.99
C ASP A 18 -18.15 23.71 -38.81
N VAL A 19 -19.05 24.55 -38.28
CA VAL A 19 -20.48 24.24 -38.10
C VAL A 19 -21.32 25.33 -38.79
N PRO A 20 -22.36 24.99 -39.57
CA PRO A 20 -23.25 25.98 -40.15
C PRO A 20 -23.86 26.92 -39.11
N ALA A 21 -23.91 28.23 -39.40
CA ALA A 21 -24.35 29.25 -38.44
C ALA A 21 -25.84 29.15 -38.01
N ASP A 22 -26.62 28.28 -38.65
CA ASP A 22 -28.01 27.95 -38.29
C ASP A 22 -28.14 26.69 -37.43
N GLU A 23 -27.05 25.96 -37.19
CA GLU A 23 -27.02 24.74 -36.36
C GLU A 23 -26.74 25.00 -34.87
N PHE A 24 -26.36 26.23 -34.49
CA PHE A 24 -26.21 26.63 -33.08
C PHE A 24 -26.68 28.07 -32.83
N GLY A 25 -27.21 28.32 -31.64
CA GLY A 25 -27.65 29.63 -31.19
C GLY A 25 -26.54 30.48 -30.51
N PRO A 26 -26.75 31.81 -30.37
CA PRO A 26 -25.75 32.70 -29.77
C PRO A 26 -25.52 32.48 -28.26
N ASP A 27 -26.40 31.73 -27.61
CA ASP A 27 -26.34 31.35 -26.19
C ASP A 27 -25.84 29.92 -25.98
N GLU A 28 -25.61 29.16 -27.05
CA GLU A 28 -25.07 27.82 -26.96
C GLU A 28 -23.58 27.84 -26.62
N ASN A 29 -23.16 26.83 -25.88
CA ASN A 29 -21.78 26.66 -25.51
C ASN A 29 -20.99 26.18 -26.73
N LEU A 30 -20.11 27.04 -27.24
CA LEU A 30 -19.35 26.80 -28.45
C LEU A 30 -18.45 25.56 -28.35
N ILE A 31 -18.02 25.18 -27.15
CA ILE A 31 -17.21 23.97 -26.94
C ILE A 31 -18.05 22.71 -27.16
N GLU A 32 -19.32 22.73 -26.73
CA GLU A 32 -20.28 21.66 -27.03
C GLU A 32 -20.59 21.61 -28.53
N CYS A 33 -20.47 22.75 -29.23
CA CYS A 33 -20.56 22.84 -30.69
C CYS A 33 -19.26 22.47 -31.42
N GLY A 34 -18.19 22.07 -30.73
CA GLY A 34 -16.93 21.61 -31.33
C GLY A 34 -15.76 22.59 -31.31
N LEU A 35 -15.87 23.71 -30.59
CA LEU A 35 -14.77 24.67 -30.40
C LEU A 35 -13.61 24.07 -29.60
N GLN A 36 -12.41 24.13 -30.18
CA GLN A 36 -11.15 23.62 -29.62
C GLN A 36 -10.30 24.73 -28.97
N SER A 37 -9.37 24.36 -28.11
CA SER A 37 -8.50 25.30 -27.39
C SER A 37 -7.59 26.09 -28.35
N LEU A 38 -6.99 25.44 -29.34
CA LEU A 38 -6.17 26.15 -30.34
C LEU A 38 -6.98 27.14 -31.19
N GLN A 39 -8.23 26.79 -31.52
CA GLN A 39 -9.15 27.69 -32.21
C GLN A 39 -9.47 28.92 -31.36
N MET A 40 -9.71 28.76 -30.05
CA MET A 40 -9.87 29.87 -29.11
C MET A 40 -8.62 30.74 -29.00
N ILE A 41 -7.43 30.14 -28.90
CA ILE A 41 -6.15 30.86 -28.82
C ILE A 41 -5.94 31.71 -30.09
N ARG A 42 -6.18 31.13 -31.28
CA ARG A 42 -6.11 31.83 -32.56
C ARG A 42 -7.14 32.96 -32.63
N PHE A 43 -8.37 32.71 -32.20
CA PHE A 43 -9.43 33.71 -32.22
C PHE A 43 -9.16 34.89 -31.25
N ALA A 44 -8.73 34.61 -30.02
CA ALA A 44 -8.27 35.64 -29.07
C ALA A 44 -7.12 36.47 -29.65
N THR A 45 -6.23 35.82 -30.39
CA THR A 45 -5.12 36.49 -31.08
C THR A 45 -5.59 37.44 -32.17
N ASP A 46 -6.51 37.02 -33.03
CA ASP A 46 -7.06 37.88 -34.07
C ASP A 46 -7.75 39.12 -33.49
N LEU A 47 -8.45 38.96 -32.36
CA LEU A 47 -9.05 40.07 -31.62
C LEU A 47 -8.00 41.03 -31.06
N ARG A 48 -6.91 40.51 -30.47
CA ARG A 48 -5.79 41.33 -29.97
C ARG A 48 -5.07 42.08 -31.07
N ARG A 49 -4.79 41.44 -32.21
CA ARG A 49 -4.25 42.10 -33.41
C ARG A 49 -5.16 43.22 -33.90
N GLY A 50 -6.47 43.06 -33.72
CA GLY A 50 -7.49 44.08 -33.98
C GLY A 50 -7.60 45.20 -32.93
N GLY A 51 -6.79 45.18 -31.87
CA GLY A 51 -6.77 46.17 -30.79
C GLY A 51 -7.67 45.85 -29.58
N VAL A 52 -8.18 44.62 -29.46
CA VAL A 52 -9.06 44.18 -28.36
C VAL A 52 -8.29 43.27 -27.40
N PRO A 53 -7.94 43.69 -26.17
CA PRO A 53 -7.10 42.92 -25.26
C PRO A 53 -7.89 41.76 -24.64
N VAL A 54 -7.91 40.60 -25.29
CA VAL A 54 -8.58 39.37 -24.85
C VAL A 54 -7.57 38.21 -24.84
N VAL A 55 -7.60 37.37 -23.81
CA VAL A 55 -6.77 36.15 -23.71
C VAL A 55 -7.59 34.87 -23.82
N PHE A 56 -6.92 33.74 -24.03
CA PHE A 56 -7.56 32.42 -24.05
C PHE A 56 -8.43 32.21 -22.80
N ALA A 57 -7.88 32.52 -21.62
CA ALA A 57 -8.60 32.45 -20.35
C ALA A 57 -9.89 33.28 -20.33
N ASP A 58 -9.95 34.43 -21.01
CA ASP A 58 -11.15 35.25 -21.07
C ASP A 58 -12.25 34.59 -21.94
N LEU A 59 -11.87 33.99 -23.07
CA LEU A 59 -12.81 33.29 -23.96
C LEU A 59 -13.27 31.96 -23.36
N ALA A 60 -12.35 31.25 -22.71
CA ALA A 60 -12.59 30.01 -21.99
C ALA A 60 -13.34 30.24 -20.67
N ALA A 61 -13.57 31.48 -20.20
CA ALA A 61 -14.44 31.69 -19.04
C ALA A 61 -15.92 31.54 -19.43
N THR A 62 -16.31 32.07 -20.59
CA THR A 62 -17.71 32.15 -21.06
C THR A 62 -17.80 31.86 -22.56
N PRO A 63 -17.88 30.59 -22.99
CA PRO A 63 -17.69 30.18 -24.38
C PRO A 63 -18.99 30.29 -25.18
N THR A 64 -19.69 31.43 -25.13
CA THR A 64 -20.89 31.68 -25.94
C THR A 64 -20.64 32.88 -26.84
N VAL A 65 -21.28 32.90 -28.02
CA VAL A 65 -21.17 34.04 -28.96
C VAL A 65 -21.62 35.33 -28.27
N ARG A 66 -22.69 35.26 -27.47
CA ARG A 66 -23.22 36.42 -26.74
C ARG A 66 -22.23 36.97 -25.71
N ASP A 67 -21.61 36.09 -24.94
CA ASP A 67 -20.65 36.50 -23.91
C ASP A 67 -19.35 37.00 -24.54
N TRP A 68 -18.86 36.33 -25.58
CA TRP A 68 -17.71 36.78 -26.35
C TRP A 68 -17.97 38.17 -26.94
N HIS A 69 -19.14 38.41 -27.53
CA HIS A 69 -19.50 39.74 -28.04
C HIS A 69 -19.46 40.80 -26.93
N ARG A 70 -20.05 40.52 -25.77
CA ARG A 70 -20.07 41.44 -24.63
C ARG A 70 -18.66 41.76 -24.15
N LEU A 71 -17.84 40.74 -23.95
CA LEU A 71 -16.44 40.85 -23.55
C LEU A 71 -15.64 41.68 -24.56
N ILE A 72 -15.80 41.40 -25.87
CA ILE A 72 -15.13 42.13 -26.95
C ILE A 72 -15.53 43.60 -26.94
N VAL A 73 -16.82 43.91 -26.76
CA VAL A 73 -17.33 45.28 -26.66
C VAL A 73 -16.74 46.00 -25.45
N GLU A 74 -16.75 45.37 -24.27
CA GLU A 74 -16.19 45.94 -23.04
C GLU A 74 -14.69 46.21 -23.15
N ARG A 75 -13.92 45.22 -23.65
CA ARG A 75 -12.46 45.33 -23.80
C ARG A 75 -12.05 46.33 -24.89
N ALA A 76 -12.80 46.40 -25.99
CA ALA A 76 -12.57 47.40 -27.03
C ALA A 76 -12.82 48.83 -26.51
N ALA A 77 -13.84 49.02 -25.66
CA ALA A 77 -14.13 50.31 -25.04
C ALA A 77 -13.04 50.73 -24.04
N SER A 78 -12.46 49.80 -23.26
CA SER A 78 -11.36 50.10 -22.35
C SER A 78 -10.03 50.37 -23.06
N ALA A 79 -9.77 49.68 -24.18
CA ALA A 79 -8.55 49.87 -24.98
C ALA A 79 -8.47 51.27 -25.63
N SER A 80 -9.63 51.84 -25.97
CA SER A 80 -9.75 53.22 -26.48
C SER A 80 -9.31 54.31 -25.49
N VAL A 81 -9.16 53.99 -24.20
CA VAL A 81 -8.79 54.95 -23.13
C VAL A 81 -7.32 54.80 -22.72
N ALA A 82 -6.66 53.69 -23.07
CA ALA A 82 -5.31 53.33 -22.64
C ALA A 82 -4.22 53.48 -23.72
N SER A 83 -4.52 54.12 -24.86
CA SER A 83 -3.52 54.33 -25.92
C SER A 83 -2.53 55.45 -25.57
N GLY A 84 -1.56 55.12 -24.72
CA GLY A 84 -0.39 55.96 -24.43
C GLY A 84 0.78 55.08 -24.01
N GLU A 85 1.83 55.10 -24.83
CA GLU A 85 3.16 54.50 -24.64
C GLU A 85 3.34 53.02 -25.06
N GLU A 86 3.48 52.80 -26.38
CA GLU A 86 4.38 51.74 -26.88
C GLU A 86 5.82 52.29 -26.87
N THR A 87 6.57 52.02 -25.81
CA THR A 87 8.03 52.11 -25.84
C THR A 87 8.59 50.77 -26.33
N HIS A 88 8.88 50.67 -27.63
CA HIS A 88 9.84 49.69 -28.11
C HIS A 88 11.23 50.07 -27.56
N THR A 89 11.72 49.36 -26.55
CA THR A 89 13.14 49.38 -26.20
C THR A 89 13.89 48.51 -27.18
N ASP A 90 14.60 49.14 -28.13
CA ASP A 90 15.56 48.55 -29.07
C ASP A 90 16.81 47.94 -28.39
N GLU A 91 16.81 47.75 -27.07
CA GLU A 91 17.95 47.24 -26.31
C GLU A 91 17.65 45.85 -25.73
N VAL A 92 17.68 44.82 -26.57
CA VAL A 92 18.08 43.48 -26.13
C VAL A 92 19.22 43.05 -27.02
N SER A 93 20.41 42.91 -26.42
CA SER A 93 21.64 42.49 -27.08
C SER A 93 21.52 41.06 -27.59
N HIS A 94 22.45 40.66 -28.46
CA HIS A 94 22.66 39.31 -28.99
C HIS A 94 22.28 38.18 -28.02
N ASP A 95 21.77 37.06 -28.56
CA ASP A 95 21.33 35.88 -27.79
C ASP A 95 22.48 35.19 -27.01
N ASP A 96 23.71 35.68 -27.15
CA ASP A 96 24.93 35.19 -26.48
C ASP A 96 25.01 35.55 -24.99
N ALA A 97 24.24 36.54 -24.54
CA ALA A 97 24.20 36.93 -23.13
C ALA A 97 23.20 36.05 -22.33
N PRO A 98 23.55 35.67 -21.08
CA PRO A 98 22.68 34.86 -20.22
C PRO A 98 21.28 35.45 -20.01
N PHE A 99 20.29 34.57 -19.87
CA PHE A 99 18.90 34.87 -19.54
C PHE A 99 18.26 33.73 -18.73
N GLU A 100 17.14 34.02 -18.06
CA GLU A 100 16.49 33.07 -17.15
C GLU A 100 15.79 31.91 -17.90
N LEU A 101 15.67 30.77 -17.24
CA LEU A 101 14.86 29.64 -17.70
C LEU A 101 13.36 29.95 -17.54
N ALA A 102 12.55 29.52 -18.50
CA ALA A 102 11.10 29.46 -18.31
C ALA A 102 10.75 28.45 -17.18
N THR A 103 9.57 28.57 -16.58
CA THR A 103 9.15 27.72 -15.44
C THR A 103 9.28 26.22 -15.74
N MET A 104 8.84 25.77 -16.92
CA MET A 104 8.95 24.37 -17.33
C MET A 104 10.40 23.96 -17.67
N GLN A 105 11.18 24.80 -18.37
CA GLN A 105 12.62 24.58 -18.56
C GLN A 105 13.34 24.41 -17.22
N HIS A 106 13.04 25.25 -16.21
CA HIS A 106 13.60 25.12 -14.88
C HIS A 106 13.21 23.79 -14.22
N ALA A 107 11.96 23.34 -14.36
CA ALA A 107 11.51 22.04 -13.87
C ALA A 107 12.23 20.86 -14.54
N TYR A 108 12.44 20.90 -15.85
CA TYR A 108 13.22 19.90 -16.58
C TYR A 108 14.70 19.91 -16.17
N TRP A 109 15.29 21.10 -16.05
CA TRP A 109 16.69 21.28 -15.68
C TRP A 109 16.97 20.81 -14.25
N ILE A 110 16.15 21.18 -13.27
CA ILE A 110 16.34 20.70 -11.89
C ILE A 110 15.98 19.22 -11.78
N GLY A 111 14.87 18.80 -12.38
CA GLY A 111 14.30 17.47 -12.22
C GLY A 111 15.14 16.36 -12.86
N ARG A 112 15.98 16.67 -13.86
CA ARG A 112 16.84 15.68 -14.51
C ARG A 112 18.05 15.26 -13.67
N ARG A 113 18.39 16.02 -12.62
CA ARG A 113 19.53 15.73 -11.75
C ARG A 113 19.31 14.44 -10.97
N SER A 114 20.36 13.66 -10.76
CA SER A 114 20.28 12.35 -10.10
C SER A 114 19.99 12.42 -8.59
N ASP A 115 20.11 13.60 -7.98
CA ASP A 115 19.81 13.85 -6.57
C ASP A 115 18.33 14.17 -6.31
N GLN A 116 17.52 14.35 -7.37
CA GLN A 116 16.09 14.58 -7.26
C GLN A 116 15.31 13.26 -7.21
N PRO A 117 14.16 13.21 -6.52
CA PRO A 117 13.22 12.10 -6.64
C PRO A 117 12.82 11.91 -8.11
N LEU A 118 12.88 10.68 -8.62
CA LEU A 118 12.64 10.37 -10.04
C LEU A 118 13.61 11.10 -10.99
N GLY A 119 14.79 11.47 -10.51
CA GLY A 119 15.84 12.11 -11.29
C GLY A 119 16.53 11.19 -12.31
N GLY A 120 17.62 11.67 -12.90
CA GLY A 120 18.46 10.91 -13.85
C GLY A 120 17.84 10.66 -15.22
N VAL A 121 16.79 11.40 -15.58
CA VAL A 121 16.04 11.26 -16.83
C VAL A 121 15.93 12.63 -17.49
N ALA A 122 16.13 12.68 -18.81
CA ALA A 122 15.99 13.88 -19.63
C ALA A 122 14.53 14.13 -20.01
N ALA A 123 14.17 15.39 -20.22
CA ALA A 123 12.98 15.72 -21.00
C ALA A 123 13.36 15.68 -22.48
N HIS A 124 12.88 14.71 -23.25
CA HIS A 124 13.24 14.59 -24.67
C HIS A 124 12.15 13.88 -25.50
N LEU A 125 12.24 13.99 -26.83
CA LEU A 125 11.44 13.21 -27.78
C LEU A 125 12.35 12.59 -28.82
N TYR A 126 12.36 11.27 -28.83
CA TYR A 126 13.17 10.45 -29.71
C TYR A 126 12.30 9.72 -30.74
N ALA A 127 12.65 9.84 -32.02
CA ALA A 127 11.99 9.14 -33.11
C ALA A 127 12.98 8.42 -34.04
N GLU A 128 12.55 7.29 -34.62
CA GLU A 128 13.27 6.53 -35.63
C GLU A 128 12.46 6.46 -36.93
N PHE A 129 13.11 6.70 -38.07
CA PHE A 129 12.52 6.60 -39.40
C PHE A 129 13.27 5.58 -40.26
N ASP A 130 12.56 4.61 -40.82
CA ASP A 130 13.12 3.64 -41.76
C ASP A 130 12.85 4.04 -43.21
N SER A 131 13.86 3.83 -44.07
CA SER A 131 13.72 4.06 -45.52
C SER A 131 12.49 3.33 -46.09
N PRO A 132 11.67 3.98 -46.94
CA PRO A 132 10.42 3.40 -47.43
C PRO A 132 10.63 2.22 -48.40
N THR A 133 11.74 2.20 -49.14
CA THR A 133 12.10 1.11 -50.06
C THR A 133 13.62 0.92 -50.18
N ALA A 134 14.07 -0.28 -50.55
CA ALA A 134 15.48 -0.54 -50.86
C ALA A 134 15.98 0.34 -52.01
N GLY A 135 17.13 1.00 -51.83
CA GLY A 135 17.69 1.95 -52.78
C GLY A 135 17.23 3.40 -52.60
N ALA A 136 16.38 3.70 -51.62
CA ALA A 136 15.99 5.05 -51.21
C ALA A 136 16.85 5.57 -50.04
N ALA A 137 18.14 5.24 -50.03
CA ALA A 137 19.06 5.68 -48.97
C ALA A 137 19.19 7.20 -48.96
N ILE A 138 19.18 7.79 -47.77
CA ILE A 138 19.55 9.18 -47.55
C ILE A 138 21.01 9.41 -48.01
N ASP A 139 21.20 10.42 -48.85
CA ASP A 139 22.52 11.00 -49.14
C ASP A 139 23.10 11.67 -47.88
N GLU A 140 24.25 11.17 -47.43
CA GLU A 140 24.93 11.60 -46.21
C GLU A 140 25.36 13.06 -46.24
N ASP A 141 25.91 13.53 -47.36
CA ASP A 141 26.47 14.87 -47.49
C ASP A 141 25.34 15.90 -47.52
N LEU A 142 24.24 15.58 -48.21
CA LEU A 142 23.04 16.42 -48.21
C LEU A 142 22.39 16.49 -46.82
N LEU A 143 22.31 15.36 -46.10
CA LEU A 143 21.76 15.38 -44.74
C LEU A 143 22.66 16.18 -43.79
N ARG A 144 23.98 16.04 -43.88
CA ARG A 144 24.93 16.83 -43.09
C ARG A 144 24.73 18.33 -43.30
N ALA A 145 24.69 18.77 -44.56
CA ALA A 145 24.44 20.16 -44.91
C ALA A 145 23.05 20.64 -44.43
N ALA A 146 22.03 19.79 -44.49
CA ALA A 146 20.70 20.10 -44.01
C ALA A 146 20.64 20.28 -42.48
N VAL A 147 21.36 19.43 -41.72
CA VAL A 147 21.48 19.58 -40.26
C VAL A 147 22.25 20.85 -39.90
N GLU A 148 23.33 21.17 -40.60
CA GLU A 148 24.08 22.42 -40.40
C GLU A 148 23.19 23.65 -40.64
N ALA A 149 22.40 23.65 -41.72
CA ALA A 149 21.45 24.71 -42.02
C ALA A 149 20.33 24.82 -40.97
N LEU A 150 19.81 23.69 -40.49
CA LEU A 150 18.82 23.63 -39.42
C LEU A 150 19.35 24.25 -38.12
N VAL A 151 20.53 23.81 -37.68
CA VAL A 151 21.20 24.32 -36.48
C VAL A 151 21.50 25.80 -36.62
N HIS A 152 21.86 26.29 -37.80
CA HIS A 152 22.09 27.72 -38.04
C HIS A 152 20.79 28.54 -37.95
N ARG A 153 19.70 28.05 -38.54
CA ARG A 153 18.38 28.70 -38.56
C ARG A 153 17.73 28.78 -37.18
N HIS A 154 17.81 27.69 -36.39
CA HIS A 154 17.12 27.58 -35.10
C HIS A 154 18.09 27.78 -33.94
N SER A 155 18.10 28.98 -33.37
CA SER A 155 19.11 29.38 -32.39
C SER A 155 19.12 28.50 -31.13
N MET A 156 17.96 28.06 -30.64
CA MET A 156 17.88 27.20 -29.46
C MET A 156 18.52 25.82 -29.63
N LEU A 157 18.77 25.33 -30.86
CA LEU A 157 19.57 24.11 -31.07
C LEU A 157 21.04 24.26 -30.69
N ARG A 158 21.49 25.48 -30.40
CA ARG A 158 22.82 25.80 -29.90
C ARG A 158 22.82 26.16 -28.41
N ALA A 159 21.65 26.19 -27.76
CA ALA A 159 21.50 26.68 -26.40
C ALA A 159 22.34 25.89 -25.39
N VAL A 160 22.88 26.61 -24.41
CA VAL A 160 23.64 26.08 -23.28
C VAL A 160 22.88 26.41 -22.00
N PHE A 161 22.69 25.41 -21.14
CA PHE A 161 21.96 25.51 -19.87
C PHE A 161 22.94 25.48 -18.71
N ASP A 162 23.16 26.62 -18.06
CA ASP A 162 24.21 26.81 -17.07
C ASP A 162 23.82 26.25 -15.69
N ASP A 163 24.83 25.93 -14.86
CA ASP A 163 24.67 25.32 -13.53
C ASP A 163 23.93 26.22 -12.51
N ASP A 164 23.81 27.52 -12.80
CA ASP A 164 23.11 28.49 -11.96
C ASP A 164 21.62 28.64 -12.29
N GLY A 165 21.10 27.84 -13.23
CA GLY A 165 19.72 27.90 -13.67
C GLY A 165 19.44 29.04 -14.65
N SER A 166 20.47 29.50 -15.37
CA SER A 166 20.36 30.38 -16.53
C SER A 166 20.65 29.65 -17.85
N GLN A 167 20.41 30.31 -18.98
CA GLN A 167 20.72 29.80 -20.32
C GLN A 167 21.29 30.89 -21.22
N HIS A 168 22.09 30.52 -22.21
CA HIS A 168 22.59 31.41 -23.25
C HIS A 168 22.73 30.69 -24.60
N VAL A 169 22.74 31.44 -25.70
CA VAL A 169 22.84 30.87 -27.06
C VAL A 169 24.11 31.37 -27.77
N PRO A 170 25.16 30.53 -27.88
CA PRO A 170 26.36 30.89 -28.63
C PRO A 170 26.08 31.07 -30.14
N PRO A 171 26.90 31.87 -30.84
CA PRO A 171 26.76 32.09 -32.27
C PRO A 171 27.05 30.83 -33.11
N GLU A 172 27.91 29.95 -32.61
CA GLU A 172 28.28 28.67 -33.23
C GLU A 172 27.95 27.50 -32.27
N PRO A 173 27.57 26.33 -32.79
CA PRO A 173 27.28 25.15 -31.96
C PRO A 173 28.52 24.70 -31.18
N ARG A 174 28.34 24.31 -29.91
CA ARG A 174 29.43 23.77 -29.06
C ARG A 174 29.59 22.25 -29.16
N ALA A 175 28.53 21.55 -29.55
CA ALA A 175 28.49 20.09 -29.67
C ALA A 175 28.11 19.66 -31.10
N GLU A 176 28.60 18.51 -31.52
CA GLU A 176 28.24 17.90 -32.80
C GLU A 176 26.80 17.36 -32.72
N VAL A 177 25.92 17.79 -33.64
CA VAL A 177 24.51 17.36 -33.69
C VAL A 177 24.31 16.17 -34.61
N TYR A 178 25.16 15.98 -35.63
CA TYR A 178 24.99 14.94 -36.66
C TYR A 178 26.07 13.87 -36.59
N SER A 179 25.67 12.60 -36.60
CA SER A 179 26.61 11.48 -36.69
C SER A 179 26.14 10.39 -37.66
N VAL A 180 27.09 9.54 -38.11
CA VAL A 180 26.81 8.46 -39.08
C VAL A 180 27.33 7.14 -38.55
N VAL A 181 26.50 6.10 -38.61
CA VAL A 181 26.85 4.72 -38.25
C VAL A 181 26.73 3.86 -39.50
N ASP A 182 27.83 3.20 -39.89
CA ASP A 182 27.86 2.36 -41.08
C ASP A 182 27.74 0.87 -40.73
N LEU A 183 26.60 0.27 -41.09
CA LEU A 183 26.33 -1.16 -40.94
C LEU A 183 26.09 -1.83 -42.30
N ARG A 184 26.50 -1.22 -43.42
CA ARG A 184 26.23 -1.72 -44.78
C ARG A 184 26.81 -3.11 -45.04
N GLU A 185 27.93 -3.43 -44.38
CA GLU A 185 28.62 -4.72 -44.49
C GLU A 185 28.26 -5.72 -43.37
N SER A 186 27.38 -5.34 -42.45
CA SER A 186 26.97 -6.19 -41.33
C SER A 186 25.92 -7.22 -41.75
N SER A 187 25.93 -8.37 -41.08
CA SER A 187 24.89 -9.38 -41.23
C SER A 187 23.54 -8.90 -40.65
N PRO A 188 22.40 -9.50 -41.06
CA PRO A 188 21.09 -9.11 -40.53
C PRO A 188 20.97 -9.18 -39.00
N ASP A 189 21.59 -10.18 -38.37
CA ASP A 189 21.56 -10.36 -36.91
C ASP A 189 22.38 -9.28 -36.20
N GLU A 190 23.54 -8.92 -36.75
CA GLU A 190 24.36 -7.82 -36.24
C GLU A 190 23.65 -6.47 -36.36
N VAL A 191 22.97 -6.24 -37.49
CA VAL A 191 22.15 -5.03 -37.70
C VAL A 191 21.03 -4.96 -36.67
N ALA A 192 20.25 -6.04 -36.51
CA ALA A 192 19.14 -6.06 -35.54
C ALA A 192 19.65 -5.80 -34.11
N ALA A 193 20.76 -6.44 -33.71
CA ALA A 193 21.35 -6.24 -32.41
C ALA A 193 21.92 -4.82 -32.22
N ALA A 194 22.54 -4.23 -33.24
CA ALA A 194 23.06 -2.87 -33.19
C ALA A 194 21.94 -1.83 -33.10
N LEU A 195 20.91 -1.94 -33.93
CA LEU A 195 19.74 -1.06 -33.89
C LEU A 195 18.99 -1.18 -32.56
N GLY A 196 18.86 -2.39 -32.01
CA GLY A 196 18.29 -2.61 -30.68
C GLY A 196 19.07 -1.92 -29.57
N ARG A 197 20.40 -2.04 -29.57
CA ARG A 197 21.26 -1.31 -28.62
C ARG A 197 21.19 0.21 -28.80
N MET A 198 21.19 0.69 -30.04
CA MET A 198 21.09 2.13 -30.33
C MET A 198 19.77 2.71 -29.86
N ARG A 199 18.66 1.98 -30.05
CA ARG A 199 17.34 2.36 -29.54
C ARG A 199 17.34 2.40 -28.02
N ASP A 200 17.85 1.37 -27.36
CA ASP A 200 17.88 1.29 -25.89
C ASP A 200 18.73 2.43 -25.29
N VAL A 201 19.90 2.73 -25.86
CA VAL A 201 20.74 3.86 -25.44
C VAL A 201 20.05 5.20 -25.68
N ARG A 202 19.53 5.45 -26.89
CA ARG A 202 18.92 6.75 -27.23
C ARG A 202 17.59 6.99 -26.55
N THR A 203 16.83 5.94 -26.27
CA THR A 203 15.59 6.07 -25.49
C THR A 203 15.87 6.60 -24.09
N HIS A 204 17.03 6.31 -23.49
CA HIS A 204 17.33 6.70 -22.09
C HIS A 204 18.48 7.69 -21.98
N GLN A 205 18.84 8.36 -23.07
CA GLN A 205 20.00 9.24 -23.05
C GLN A 205 19.69 10.55 -22.32
N VAL A 206 20.66 11.00 -21.53
CA VAL A 206 20.66 12.34 -20.95
C VAL A 206 21.69 13.16 -21.69
N MET A 207 21.22 14.07 -22.55
CA MET A 207 22.12 14.95 -23.29
C MET A 207 22.75 16.00 -22.35
N PRO A 208 24.06 16.28 -22.46
CA PRO A 208 24.75 17.29 -21.67
C PRO A 208 24.38 18.68 -22.17
N ALA A 209 23.23 19.19 -21.72
CA ALA A 209 22.69 20.48 -22.09
C ALA A 209 23.57 21.66 -21.62
N ASP A 210 24.37 21.44 -20.57
CA ASP A 210 25.43 22.33 -20.08
C ASP A 210 26.63 22.44 -21.02
N GLU A 211 26.86 21.42 -21.86
CA GLU A 211 27.85 21.44 -22.94
C GLU A 211 27.27 21.93 -24.28
N GLY A 212 25.97 22.26 -24.32
CA GLY A 212 25.26 22.71 -25.52
C GLY A 212 24.82 21.58 -26.46
N LYS A 213 24.79 20.32 -25.98
CA LYS A 213 24.19 19.20 -26.70
C LYS A 213 22.70 19.13 -26.33
N VAL A 214 21.84 19.61 -27.21
CA VAL A 214 20.36 19.60 -27.04
C VAL A 214 19.64 18.90 -28.18
N ALA A 215 20.39 18.35 -29.14
CA ALA A 215 19.89 17.58 -30.26
C ALA A 215 20.91 16.50 -30.67
N ASP A 216 20.40 15.33 -31.07
CA ASP A 216 21.19 14.25 -31.66
C ASP A 216 20.47 13.66 -32.88
N ILE A 217 21.07 13.85 -34.06
CA ILE A 217 20.59 13.31 -35.33
C ILE A 217 21.61 12.28 -35.81
N THR A 218 21.23 11.00 -35.86
CA THR A 218 22.12 9.94 -36.31
C THR A 218 21.58 9.24 -37.54
N LEU A 219 22.38 9.15 -38.61
CA LEU A 219 22.07 8.35 -39.78
C LEU A 219 22.75 6.97 -39.70
N THR A 220 21.96 5.91 -39.62
CA THR A 220 22.47 4.54 -39.70
C THR A 220 22.31 4.00 -41.12
N LEU A 221 23.42 3.71 -41.79
CA LEU A 221 23.45 3.11 -43.13
C LEU A 221 23.31 1.60 -43.03
N LEU A 222 22.35 1.03 -43.76
CA LEU A 222 21.98 -0.39 -43.67
C LEU A 222 22.25 -1.15 -44.99
N PRO A 223 22.38 -2.49 -44.94
CA PRO A 223 22.51 -3.30 -46.13
C PRO A 223 21.36 -3.12 -47.12
N GLY A 224 21.67 -3.17 -48.42
CA GLY A 224 20.69 -3.03 -49.50
C GLY A 224 20.28 -1.60 -49.82
N GLY A 225 21.09 -0.61 -49.44
CA GLY A 225 20.79 0.81 -49.70
C GLY A 225 19.56 1.27 -48.90
N ARG A 226 19.46 0.83 -47.65
CA ARG A 226 18.45 1.26 -46.68
C ARG A 226 19.11 2.14 -45.63
N HIS A 227 18.32 2.86 -44.86
CA HIS A 227 18.80 3.63 -43.71
C HIS A 227 17.81 3.57 -42.55
N ARG A 228 18.32 3.92 -41.36
CA ARG A 228 17.51 4.40 -40.25
C ARG A 228 17.98 5.79 -39.84
N LEU A 229 17.07 6.75 -39.78
CA LEU A 229 17.34 8.08 -39.23
C LEU A 229 16.83 8.12 -37.79
N HIS A 230 17.71 8.50 -36.87
CA HIS A 230 17.43 8.69 -35.46
C HIS A 230 17.39 10.21 -35.19
N VAL A 231 16.31 10.72 -34.59
CA VAL A 231 16.17 12.15 -34.25
C VAL A 231 15.76 12.25 -32.79
N ASP A 232 16.66 12.75 -31.94
CA ASP A 232 16.38 13.06 -30.54
C ASP A 232 16.60 14.55 -30.26
N ILE A 233 15.65 15.19 -29.59
CA ILE A 233 15.67 16.60 -29.22
C ILE A 233 15.35 16.74 -27.73
N ASP A 234 16.22 17.45 -27.01
CA ASP A 234 16.03 17.80 -25.61
C ASP A 234 14.94 18.88 -25.51
N MET A 235 13.90 18.61 -24.73
CA MET A 235 12.77 19.53 -24.52
C MET A 235 13.12 20.73 -23.65
N LEU A 236 14.36 20.85 -23.17
CA LEU A 236 14.87 22.14 -22.72
C LEU A 236 14.96 23.16 -23.86
N ALA A 237 15.24 22.73 -25.08
CA ALA A 237 15.44 23.59 -26.26
C ALA A 237 14.24 23.62 -27.21
N ALA A 238 13.20 22.83 -26.93
CA ALA A 238 12.06 22.61 -27.80
C ALA A 238 10.80 22.20 -27.02
N ASP A 239 9.65 22.32 -27.65
CA ASP A 239 8.38 21.69 -27.26
C ASP A 239 7.87 20.80 -28.42
N ALA A 240 6.70 20.19 -28.26
CA ALA A 240 6.11 19.33 -29.30
C ALA A 240 5.88 20.06 -30.65
N LEU A 241 5.55 21.36 -30.64
CA LEU A 241 5.37 22.13 -31.87
C LEU A 241 6.73 22.50 -32.51
N SER A 242 7.73 22.83 -31.69
CA SER A 242 9.11 23.05 -32.13
C SER A 242 9.65 21.79 -32.80
N TYR A 243 9.44 20.61 -32.22
CA TYR A 243 9.87 19.35 -32.81
C TYR A 243 9.31 19.13 -34.23
N ARG A 244 8.03 19.43 -34.44
CA ARG A 244 7.37 19.34 -35.76
C ARG A 244 7.96 20.34 -36.74
N THR A 245 8.19 21.58 -36.29
CA THR A 245 8.80 22.65 -37.09
C THR A 245 10.23 22.30 -37.49
N LEU A 246 11.03 21.79 -36.56
CA LEU A 246 12.40 21.36 -36.79
C LEU A 246 12.49 20.22 -37.81
N LEU A 247 11.61 19.22 -37.73
CA LEU A 247 11.57 18.13 -38.71
C LEU A 247 11.13 18.61 -40.09
N ALA A 248 10.14 19.49 -40.17
CA ALA A 248 9.68 20.07 -41.44
C ALA A 248 10.78 20.90 -42.11
N ASP A 249 11.49 21.74 -41.35
CA ASP A 249 12.62 22.52 -41.85
C ASP A 249 13.80 21.62 -42.26
N LEU A 250 14.10 20.56 -41.49
CA LEU A 250 15.13 19.58 -41.84
C LEU A 250 14.81 18.89 -43.18
N ALA A 251 13.56 18.49 -43.39
CA ALA A 251 13.09 17.90 -44.64
C ALA A 251 13.19 18.91 -45.81
N ALA A 252 12.83 20.17 -45.57
CA ALA A 252 12.92 21.23 -46.57
C ALA A 252 14.37 21.51 -46.98
N PHE A 253 15.31 21.57 -46.04
CA PHE A 253 16.74 21.72 -46.33
C PHE A 253 17.29 20.51 -47.08
N TYR A 254 16.97 19.29 -46.64
CA TYR A 254 17.43 18.05 -47.27
C TYR A 254 16.97 17.94 -48.73
N ARG A 255 15.74 18.37 -49.02
CA ARG A 255 15.15 18.36 -50.38
C ARG A 255 15.60 19.51 -51.27
N GLY A 256 16.44 20.42 -50.77
CA GLY A 256 16.89 21.60 -51.50
C GLY A 256 15.82 22.68 -51.67
N THR A 257 14.77 22.66 -50.85
CA THR A 257 13.71 23.69 -50.81
C THR A 257 13.88 24.69 -49.66
N GLY A 258 14.93 24.54 -48.85
CA GLY A 258 15.19 25.39 -47.68
C GLY A 258 15.41 26.87 -47.97
N ASP A 259 15.87 27.23 -49.17
CA ASP A 259 16.01 28.64 -49.60
C ASP A 259 14.68 29.41 -49.62
N ALA A 260 13.55 28.70 -49.61
CA ALA A 260 12.21 29.30 -49.53
C ALA A 260 11.79 29.65 -48.08
N LEU A 261 12.52 29.19 -47.06
CA LEU A 261 12.20 29.45 -45.66
C LEU A 261 12.63 30.87 -45.26
N ALA A 262 11.68 31.68 -44.79
CA ALA A 262 11.97 33.05 -44.34
C ALA A 262 12.91 33.06 -43.11
N PRO A 263 13.88 33.98 -43.00
CA PRO A 263 14.70 34.13 -41.79
C PRO A 263 13.85 34.30 -40.52
N ILE A 264 14.37 33.86 -39.38
CA ILE A 264 13.74 34.03 -38.06
C ILE A 264 14.46 35.19 -37.38
N ASP A 265 13.82 36.36 -37.31
CA ASP A 265 14.44 37.60 -36.80
C ASP A 265 14.07 37.89 -35.32
N TYR A 266 13.31 36.98 -34.72
CA TYR A 266 12.87 37.02 -33.33
C TYR A 266 13.43 35.83 -32.56
N SER A 267 13.95 36.03 -31.35
CA SER A 267 14.56 34.94 -30.57
C SER A 267 13.71 34.50 -29.39
N TYR A 268 13.94 33.29 -28.92
CA TYR A 268 13.27 32.78 -27.72
C TYR A 268 13.59 33.62 -26.47
N ARG A 269 14.82 34.13 -26.36
CA ARG A 269 15.21 35.11 -25.33
C ARG A 269 14.33 36.37 -25.38
N ARG A 270 14.13 36.92 -26.58
CA ARG A 270 13.28 38.09 -26.78
C ARG A 270 11.81 37.80 -26.46
N TYR A 271 11.34 36.61 -26.82
CA TYR A 271 10.00 36.14 -26.41
C TYR A 271 9.82 36.15 -24.89
N LEU A 272 10.76 35.57 -24.13
CA LEU A 272 10.72 35.56 -22.67
C LEU A 272 10.84 36.97 -22.07
N ALA A 273 11.55 37.90 -22.71
CA ALA A 273 11.63 39.29 -22.26
C ALA A 273 10.34 40.09 -22.54
N ASP A 274 9.64 39.80 -23.64
CA ASP A 274 8.42 40.50 -24.05
C ASP A 274 7.17 40.00 -23.29
N LYS A 275 7.16 38.73 -22.85
CA LYS A 275 6.01 38.05 -22.20
C LYS A 275 5.58 38.68 -20.84
N PRO A 276 6.47 38.95 -19.87
CA PRO A 276 6.09 39.47 -18.54
C PRO A 276 5.43 40.86 -18.57
N ARG A 277 5.77 41.71 -19.56
CA ARG A 277 5.31 43.10 -19.63
C ARG A 277 3.82 43.26 -19.96
N ARG A 278 3.09 42.18 -20.26
CA ARG A 278 1.70 42.22 -20.77
C ARG A 278 0.68 41.43 -19.93
N VAL A 279 1.10 40.66 -18.91
CA VAL A 279 0.27 39.58 -18.29
C VAL A 279 0.22 39.63 -16.75
N GLU A 280 0.95 40.53 -16.08
CA GLU A 280 1.04 40.61 -14.59
C GLU A 280 -0.35 40.60 -13.89
N ALA A 281 -1.30 41.37 -14.40
CA ALA A 281 -2.63 41.49 -13.79
C ALA A 281 -3.47 40.19 -13.85
N SER A 282 -3.28 39.32 -14.85
CA SER A 282 -3.98 38.03 -14.92
C SER A 282 -3.31 36.96 -14.07
N VAL A 283 -1.97 36.97 -13.97
CA VAL A 283 -1.23 36.06 -13.08
C VAL A 283 -1.63 36.31 -11.62
N ASP A 284 -1.64 37.57 -11.17
CA ASP A 284 -2.03 37.92 -9.80
C ASP A 284 -3.48 37.57 -9.47
N ARG A 285 -4.38 37.67 -10.47
CA ARG A 285 -5.79 37.31 -10.33
C ARG A 285 -5.94 35.80 -10.19
N ASP A 286 -5.28 35.03 -11.05
CA ASP A 286 -5.40 33.58 -11.07
C ASP A 286 -4.67 32.95 -9.87
N CYS A 287 -3.54 33.50 -9.44
CA CYS A 287 -2.85 33.13 -8.20
C CYS A 287 -3.76 33.29 -6.97
N ARG A 288 -4.47 34.43 -6.85
CA ARG A 288 -5.45 34.64 -5.78
C ARG A 288 -6.60 33.64 -5.85
N TRP A 289 -7.13 33.40 -7.05
CA TRP A 289 -8.20 32.42 -7.25
C TRP A 289 -7.76 31.03 -6.80
N TRP A 290 -6.58 30.55 -7.22
CA TRP A 290 -6.06 29.24 -6.79
C TRP A 290 -5.83 29.18 -5.28
N SER A 291 -5.27 30.24 -4.68
CA SER A 291 -5.04 30.33 -3.23
C SER A 291 -6.33 30.20 -2.42
N GLU A 292 -7.44 30.75 -2.92
CA GLU A 292 -8.76 30.64 -2.29
C GLU A 292 -9.40 29.25 -2.42
N HIS A 293 -8.91 28.40 -3.33
CA HIS A 293 -9.48 27.08 -3.65
C HIS A 293 -8.57 25.90 -3.29
N LEU A 294 -7.42 26.12 -2.63
CA LEU A 294 -6.48 25.04 -2.29
C LEU A 294 -7.10 23.94 -1.42
N ASP A 295 -8.04 24.29 -0.54
CA ASP A 295 -8.73 23.33 0.34
C ASP A 295 -9.64 22.36 -0.44
N ASP A 296 -10.15 22.80 -1.60
CA ASP A 296 -11.04 22.01 -2.47
C ASP A 296 -10.27 21.05 -3.38
N LEU A 297 -8.93 21.17 -3.47
CA LEU A 297 -8.12 20.35 -4.36
C LEU A 297 -7.75 19.01 -3.70
N PRO A 298 -7.97 17.88 -4.39
CA PRO A 298 -7.48 16.58 -3.95
C PRO A 298 -5.95 16.49 -4.11
N ASP A 299 -5.36 15.40 -3.63
CA ASP A 299 -3.97 15.08 -3.91
C ASP A 299 -3.82 14.44 -5.32
N PRO A 300 -2.61 14.40 -5.90
CA PRO A 300 -2.31 13.58 -7.08
C PRO A 300 -2.60 12.08 -6.84
N PRO A 301 -2.85 11.29 -7.90
CA PRO A 301 -3.27 9.91 -7.76
C PRO A 301 -2.21 9.06 -7.04
N ARG A 302 -2.63 8.36 -5.99
CA ARG A 302 -1.79 7.42 -5.25
C ARG A 302 -1.89 6.03 -5.86
N LEU A 303 -1.00 5.73 -6.81
CA LEU A 303 -0.86 4.40 -7.43
C LEU A 303 0.07 3.50 -6.61
N PRO A 304 -0.10 2.16 -6.65
CA PRO A 304 0.89 1.23 -6.13
C PRO A 304 2.23 1.41 -6.85
N LEU A 305 3.22 1.96 -6.15
CA LEU A 305 4.59 2.14 -6.65
C LEU A 305 5.58 1.35 -5.82
N ILE A 306 6.62 0.84 -6.47
CA ILE A 306 7.79 0.27 -5.81
C ILE A 306 8.63 1.44 -5.27
N PRO A 307 9.10 1.40 -4.00
CA PRO A 307 9.98 2.43 -3.45
C PRO A 307 11.25 2.61 -4.28
N GLU A 308 11.70 3.85 -4.47
CA GLU A 308 12.80 4.18 -5.40
C GLU A 308 14.10 3.39 -5.13
N HIS A 309 14.45 3.19 -3.86
CA HIS A 309 15.64 2.42 -3.44
C HIS A 309 15.57 0.91 -3.72
N GLU A 310 14.37 0.38 -4.00
CA GLU A 310 14.13 -1.04 -4.33
C GLU A 310 14.02 -1.27 -5.84
N ARG A 311 13.95 -0.20 -6.65
CA ARG A 311 13.75 -0.31 -8.10
C ARG A 311 15.00 -0.83 -8.78
N VAL A 312 14.81 -1.80 -9.66
CA VAL A 312 15.82 -2.20 -10.64
C VAL A 312 15.73 -1.22 -11.81
N ASP A 313 16.86 -0.65 -12.23
CA ASP A 313 16.94 0.28 -13.37
C ASP A 313 15.87 1.42 -13.31
N PRO A 314 15.95 2.32 -12.31
CA PRO A 314 14.90 3.29 -11.99
C PRO A 314 14.63 4.36 -13.08
N HIS A 315 15.48 4.41 -14.11
CA HIS A 315 15.40 5.36 -15.21
C HIS A 315 14.82 4.74 -16.50
N ARG A 316 14.55 3.43 -16.49
CA ARG A 316 14.04 2.71 -17.66
C ARG A 316 12.61 3.12 -17.97
N THR A 317 12.38 3.59 -19.20
CA THR A 317 11.05 3.92 -19.73
C THR A 317 10.69 2.96 -20.84
N VAL A 318 9.45 2.47 -20.81
CA VAL A 318 8.86 1.65 -21.87
C VAL A 318 7.63 2.35 -22.43
N ARG A 319 7.30 2.04 -23.67
CA ARG A 319 6.09 2.55 -24.33
C ARG A 319 5.07 1.43 -24.51
N CYS A 320 3.83 1.69 -24.10
CA CYS A 320 2.66 0.94 -24.52
C CYS A 320 1.89 1.76 -25.56
N GLU A 321 1.37 1.15 -26.62
CA GLU A 321 0.67 1.89 -27.69
C GLU A 321 -0.58 1.18 -28.22
N HIS A 322 -1.54 1.99 -28.66
CA HIS A 322 -2.75 1.55 -29.33
C HIS A 322 -3.07 2.51 -30.47
N TRP A 323 -3.34 1.93 -31.64
CA TRP A 323 -3.55 2.64 -32.89
C TRP A 323 -5.03 2.62 -33.27
N ILE A 324 -5.59 3.80 -33.46
CA ILE A 324 -6.96 4.04 -33.89
C ILE A 324 -6.91 4.53 -35.32
N ASP A 325 -7.39 3.73 -36.26
CA ASP A 325 -7.38 4.10 -37.69
C ASP A 325 -8.27 5.33 -38.00
N ALA A 326 -8.16 5.87 -39.22
CA ALA A 326 -8.88 7.07 -39.64
C ALA A 326 -10.41 6.92 -39.55
N ASP A 327 -10.96 5.74 -39.87
CA ASP A 327 -12.41 5.50 -39.80
C ASP A 327 -12.87 5.45 -38.33
N ALA A 328 -12.09 4.81 -37.46
CA ALA A 328 -12.32 4.74 -36.02
C ALA A 328 -12.19 6.13 -35.35
N LYS A 329 -11.20 6.93 -35.76
CA LYS A 329 -11.04 8.34 -35.36
C LYS A 329 -12.30 9.14 -35.71
N GLN A 330 -12.82 9.00 -36.94
CA GLN A 330 -14.02 9.73 -37.33
C GLN A 330 -15.24 9.30 -36.50
N ARG A 331 -15.42 8.00 -36.25
CA ARG A 331 -16.49 7.51 -35.36
C ARG A 331 -16.37 8.06 -33.94
N LEU A 332 -15.16 8.15 -33.40
CA LEU A 332 -14.90 8.76 -32.10
C LEU A 332 -15.29 10.23 -32.07
N ILE A 333 -14.91 11.01 -33.09
CA ILE A 333 -15.26 12.43 -33.25
C ILE A 333 -16.78 12.60 -33.29
N ASP A 334 -17.47 11.84 -34.14
CA ASP A 334 -18.92 11.94 -34.31
C ASP A 334 -19.68 11.58 -33.02
N ARG A 335 -19.14 10.66 -32.21
CA ARG A 335 -19.71 10.27 -30.91
C ARG A 335 -19.44 11.29 -29.82
N ALA A 336 -18.20 11.76 -29.71
CA ALA A 336 -17.80 12.79 -28.78
C ALA A 336 -18.68 14.05 -28.97
N ARG A 337 -18.85 14.48 -30.24
CA ARG A 337 -19.74 15.60 -30.60
C ARG A 337 -21.18 15.38 -30.12
N ARG A 338 -21.75 14.19 -30.33
CA ARG A 338 -23.13 13.87 -29.88
C ARG A 338 -23.27 13.85 -28.35
N ALA A 339 -22.19 13.52 -27.64
CA ALA A 339 -22.13 13.55 -26.19
C ALA A 339 -21.74 14.94 -25.61
N GLY A 340 -21.50 15.95 -26.46
CA GLY A 340 -21.12 17.30 -26.01
C GLY A 340 -19.71 17.42 -25.44
N VAL A 341 -18.79 16.53 -25.86
CA VAL A 341 -17.39 16.50 -25.39
C VAL A 341 -16.42 16.43 -26.55
N THR A 342 -15.15 16.77 -26.30
CA THR A 342 -14.08 16.65 -27.31
C THR A 342 -13.41 15.27 -27.29
N PRO A 343 -12.84 14.77 -28.41
CA PRO A 343 -12.08 13.51 -28.42
C PRO A 343 -10.93 13.48 -27.41
N ALA A 344 -10.27 14.63 -27.17
CA ALA A 344 -9.24 14.76 -26.15
C ALA A 344 -9.81 14.47 -24.75
N VAL A 345 -10.97 15.03 -24.41
CA VAL A 345 -11.63 14.78 -23.13
C VAL A 345 -12.12 13.34 -23.00
N VAL A 346 -12.58 12.72 -24.09
CA VAL A 346 -12.96 11.30 -24.07
C VAL A 346 -11.77 10.42 -23.70
N LEU A 347 -10.62 10.63 -24.33
CA LEU A 347 -9.41 9.86 -24.04
C LEU A 347 -8.84 10.18 -22.64
N ALA A 348 -8.95 11.44 -22.19
CA ALA A 348 -8.64 11.84 -20.83
C ALA A 348 -9.55 11.12 -19.81
N ALA A 349 -10.84 11.02 -20.09
CA ALA A 349 -11.82 10.33 -19.25
C ALA A 349 -11.56 8.83 -19.17
N VAL A 350 -11.19 8.19 -20.29
CA VAL A 350 -10.75 6.78 -20.28
C VAL A 350 -9.51 6.62 -19.39
N PHE A 351 -8.50 7.47 -19.59
CA PHE A 351 -7.27 7.43 -18.78
C PHE A 351 -7.56 7.63 -17.29
N ALA A 352 -8.33 8.67 -16.94
CA ALA A 352 -8.77 8.97 -15.59
C ALA A 352 -9.54 7.82 -14.93
N HIS A 353 -10.47 7.18 -15.65
CA HIS A 353 -11.21 6.03 -15.14
C HIS A 353 -10.29 4.84 -14.81
N VAL A 354 -9.31 4.58 -15.67
CA VAL A 354 -8.33 3.51 -15.45
C VAL A 354 -7.41 3.85 -14.27
N VAL A 355 -6.83 5.06 -14.23
CA VAL A 355 -5.99 5.52 -13.11
C VAL A 355 -6.76 5.46 -11.79
N GLY A 356 -8.01 5.91 -11.75
CA GLY A 356 -8.87 5.85 -10.57
C GLY A 356 -9.26 4.44 -10.12
N SER A 357 -9.12 3.43 -11.00
CA SER A 357 -9.32 2.04 -10.63
C SER A 357 -8.13 1.45 -9.86
N TRP A 358 -6.92 1.99 -10.07
CA TRP A 358 -5.70 1.60 -9.35
C TRP A 358 -5.27 2.58 -8.27
N SER A 359 -5.86 3.77 -8.23
CA SER A 359 -5.59 4.73 -7.18
C SER A 359 -6.32 4.37 -5.90
N THR A 360 -5.67 4.61 -4.76
CA THR A 360 -6.32 4.56 -3.45
C THR A 360 -7.47 5.56 -3.36
N ASP A 361 -7.36 6.70 -4.05
CA ASP A 361 -8.31 7.79 -4.01
C ASP A 361 -9.17 7.83 -5.26
N ARG A 362 -10.46 8.07 -5.05
CA ARG A 362 -11.43 8.28 -6.11
C ARG A 362 -11.25 9.64 -6.78
N GLU A 363 -10.94 10.66 -5.99
CA GLU A 363 -10.72 12.02 -6.44
C GLU A 363 -9.23 12.33 -6.43
N PHE A 364 -8.70 12.84 -7.53
CA PHE A 364 -7.27 13.14 -7.65
C PHE A 364 -6.98 14.27 -8.64
N LEU A 365 -5.79 14.87 -8.55
CA LEU A 365 -5.29 15.84 -9.52
C LEU A 365 -4.61 15.13 -10.71
N LEU A 366 -5.13 15.38 -11.90
CA LEU A 366 -4.49 15.00 -13.16
C LEU A 366 -3.66 16.19 -13.69
N ASN A 367 -2.38 15.95 -13.96
CA ASN A 367 -1.51 16.95 -14.59
C ASN A 367 -1.74 16.96 -16.10
N VAL A 368 -2.25 18.07 -16.63
CA VAL A 368 -2.56 18.23 -18.06
C VAL A 368 -1.69 19.34 -18.65
N PRO A 369 -0.68 19.02 -19.47
CA PRO A 369 0.11 20.02 -20.16
C PRO A 369 -0.73 20.86 -21.12
N LEU A 370 -0.40 22.14 -21.22
CA LEU A 370 -1.01 23.12 -22.13
C LEU A 370 0.07 23.79 -22.97
N PHE A 371 -0.33 24.28 -24.15
CA PHE A 371 0.50 25.12 -25.00
C PHE A 371 0.39 26.59 -24.59
N ASP A 372 1.50 27.16 -24.13
CA ASP A 372 1.62 28.55 -23.69
C ASP A 372 2.53 29.36 -24.64
N ARG A 373 2.22 29.21 -25.94
CA ARG A 373 2.87 29.92 -27.05
C ARG A 373 2.02 31.11 -27.49
N GLU A 374 2.23 32.27 -26.87
CA GLU A 374 1.52 33.48 -27.23
C GLU A 374 2.10 34.11 -28.51
N PRO A 375 1.30 34.36 -29.56
CA PRO A 375 1.79 34.87 -30.84
C PRO A 375 2.07 36.40 -30.78
N THR A 376 3.04 36.79 -29.96
CA THR A 376 3.47 38.19 -29.75
C THR A 376 4.19 38.79 -30.95
N HIS A 377 4.73 37.95 -31.84
CA HIS A 377 5.43 38.30 -33.07
C HIS A 377 5.11 37.26 -34.17
N PRO A 378 5.11 37.61 -35.48
CA PRO A 378 4.86 36.67 -36.58
C PRO A 378 5.75 35.42 -36.54
N ASP A 379 6.99 35.55 -36.10
CA ASP A 379 7.96 34.45 -36.06
C ASP A 379 7.77 33.51 -34.85
N VAL A 380 6.89 33.83 -33.87
CA VAL A 380 6.74 33.00 -32.66
C VAL A 380 6.38 31.56 -32.99
N GLU A 381 5.52 31.33 -34.00
CA GLU A 381 5.13 29.98 -34.41
C GLU A 381 6.31 29.19 -35.00
N LEU A 382 7.38 29.86 -35.45
CA LEU A 382 8.58 29.27 -36.04
C LEU A 382 9.70 29.04 -35.02
N LEU A 383 9.58 29.59 -33.80
CA LEU A 383 10.63 29.47 -32.79
C LEU A 383 10.78 28.04 -32.27
N SER A 384 12.03 27.62 -32.09
CA SER A 384 12.38 26.54 -31.18
C SER A 384 12.54 27.08 -29.77
N GLY A 385 11.95 26.38 -28.79
CA GLY A 385 12.01 26.68 -27.36
C GLY A 385 10.93 25.90 -26.61
N ASP A 386 10.96 25.92 -25.28
CA ASP A 386 9.92 25.28 -24.47
C ASP A 386 8.79 26.27 -24.14
N PHE A 387 7.63 26.06 -24.77
CA PHE A 387 6.43 26.85 -24.52
C PHE A 387 5.38 26.06 -23.73
N SER A 388 5.82 25.03 -23.01
CA SER A 388 4.93 24.19 -22.23
C SER A 388 4.49 24.90 -20.94
N SER A 389 3.24 24.67 -20.56
CA SER A 389 2.71 24.94 -19.22
C SER A 389 1.84 23.75 -18.81
N SER A 390 1.19 23.81 -17.65
CA SER A 390 0.22 22.78 -17.25
C SER A 390 -0.90 23.37 -16.41
N ILE A 391 -1.98 22.62 -16.29
CA ILE A 391 -3.02 22.82 -15.29
C ILE A 391 -3.16 21.57 -14.42
N MET A 392 -3.53 21.79 -13.16
CA MET A 392 -3.94 20.72 -12.26
C MET A 392 -5.44 20.55 -12.39
N LEU A 393 -5.87 19.45 -13.01
CA LEU A 393 -7.27 19.14 -13.26
C LEU A 393 -7.79 18.18 -12.18
N PRO A 394 -8.67 18.61 -11.26
CA PRO A 394 -9.32 17.70 -10.32
C PRO A 394 -10.27 16.78 -11.07
N VAL A 395 -10.11 15.48 -10.86
CA VAL A 395 -10.92 14.42 -11.46
C VAL A 395 -11.66 13.69 -10.35
N ASP A 396 -12.93 13.38 -10.59
CA ASP A 396 -13.69 12.40 -9.81
C ASP A 396 -13.92 11.16 -10.69
N ALA A 397 -13.26 10.04 -10.37
CA ALA A 397 -13.37 8.81 -11.15
C ALA A 397 -14.58 7.93 -10.79
N GLY A 398 -15.47 8.38 -9.89
CA GLY A 398 -16.57 7.57 -9.36
C GLY A 398 -17.98 7.91 -9.87
N HIS A 399 -18.08 8.46 -11.07
CA HIS A 399 -19.35 8.63 -11.78
C HIS A 399 -20.03 7.29 -12.10
N GLU A 400 -21.35 7.32 -12.35
CA GLU A 400 -22.11 6.11 -12.67
C GLU A 400 -21.84 5.62 -14.10
N SER A 401 -21.81 6.53 -15.08
CA SER A 401 -21.57 6.22 -16.50
C SER A 401 -20.34 6.92 -17.05
N PHE A 402 -19.84 6.44 -18.20
CA PHE A 402 -18.72 7.07 -18.89
C PHE A 402 -19.07 8.47 -19.41
N ALA A 403 -20.28 8.65 -19.94
CA ALA A 403 -20.76 9.94 -20.42
C ALA A 403 -20.73 11.02 -19.32
N ASP A 404 -21.16 10.66 -18.10
CA ASP A 404 -21.15 11.58 -16.96
C ASP A 404 -19.74 12.00 -16.56
N LEU A 405 -18.80 11.04 -16.54
CA LEU A 405 -17.38 11.29 -16.29
C LEU A 405 -16.78 12.23 -17.34
N ALA A 406 -17.02 11.95 -18.63
CA ALA A 406 -16.48 12.77 -19.71
C ALA A 406 -17.04 14.21 -19.68
N LEU A 407 -18.34 14.36 -19.43
CA LEU A 407 -18.97 15.67 -19.27
C LEU A 407 -18.44 16.43 -18.05
N ASP A 408 -18.19 15.74 -16.92
CA ASP A 408 -17.60 16.38 -15.74
C ASP A 408 -16.17 16.85 -15.99
N ILE A 409 -15.34 16.01 -16.62
CA ILE A 409 -13.99 16.38 -17.03
C ILE A 409 -14.03 17.56 -18.00
N GLN A 410 -14.94 17.58 -18.99
CA GLN A 410 -15.11 18.71 -19.91
C GLN A 410 -15.41 20.02 -19.17
N ARG A 411 -16.37 19.99 -18.22
CA ARG A 411 -16.74 21.16 -17.42
C ARG A 411 -15.61 21.64 -16.51
N ARG A 412 -14.90 20.72 -15.86
CA ARG A 412 -13.77 21.04 -14.98
C ARG A 412 -12.60 21.59 -15.78
N LEU A 413 -12.23 20.94 -16.89
CA LEU A 413 -11.19 21.41 -17.79
C LEU A 413 -11.45 22.86 -18.21
N HIS A 414 -12.69 23.17 -18.62
CA HIS A 414 -13.12 24.53 -18.94
C HIS A 414 -12.92 25.50 -17.77
N ARG A 415 -13.42 25.16 -16.59
CA ARG A 415 -13.31 26.00 -15.37
C ARG A 415 -11.86 26.28 -15.00
N TYR A 416 -10.99 25.27 -14.99
CA TYR A 416 -9.61 25.41 -14.54
C TYR A 416 -8.70 26.01 -15.62
N ALA A 417 -8.97 25.76 -16.90
CA ALA A 417 -8.26 26.40 -18.01
C ALA A 417 -8.48 27.92 -18.06
N ALA A 418 -9.61 28.42 -17.54
CA ALA A 418 -9.84 29.87 -17.36
C ALA A 418 -8.87 30.54 -16.37
N HIS A 419 -8.10 29.75 -15.62
CA HIS A 419 -7.09 30.22 -14.66
C HIS A 419 -5.68 29.71 -14.98
N ALA A 420 -5.43 29.35 -16.25
CA ALA A 420 -4.14 28.80 -16.71
C ALA A 420 -3.00 29.81 -16.77
N SER A 421 -3.24 31.11 -16.51
CA SER A 421 -2.16 32.10 -16.38
C SER A 421 -1.31 31.89 -15.12
N TYR A 422 -1.80 31.13 -14.15
CA TYR A 422 -0.98 30.63 -13.03
C TYR A 422 -0.66 29.14 -13.27
N PRO A 423 0.60 28.80 -13.62
CA PRO A 423 0.99 27.44 -14.01
C PRO A 423 0.67 26.37 -12.95
N GLY A 424 0.33 25.16 -13.41
CA GLY A 424 0.00 24.03 -12.55
C GLY A 424 1.12 23.63 -11.58
N LEU A 425 2.39 23.82 -11.96
CA LEU A 425 3.53 23.62 -11.04
C LEU A 425 3.50 24.60 -9.86
N ASP A 426 3.05 25.83 -10.09
CA ASP A 426 2.94 26.85 -9.04
C ASP A 426 1.77 26.52 -8.11
N VAL A 427 0.65 26.04 -8.67
CA VAL A 427 -0.49 25.50 -7.91
C VAL A 427 -0.06 24.33 -7.03
N LEU A 428 0.69 23.35 -7.56
CA LEU A 428 1.19 22.21 -6.78
C LEU A 428 2.13 22.63 -5.66
N ARG A 429 2.98 23.63 -5.93
CA ARG A 429 3.91 24.18 -4.93
C ARG A 429 3.17 24.85 -3.79
N ASP A 430 2.13 25.63 -4.09
CA ASP A 430 1.31 26.29 -3.07
C ASP A 430 0.43 25.28 -2.31
N LEU A 431 -0.13 24.29 -3.01
CA LEU A 431 -0.86 23.18 -2.37
C LEU A 431 0.06 22.39 -1.43
N GLY A 432 1.28 22.07 -1.85
CA GLY A 432 2.27 21.42 -0.99
C GLY A 432 2.54 22.23 0.28
N ARG A 433 2.82 23.54 0.14
CA ARG A 433 3.02 24.46 1.29
C ARG A 433 1.81 24.47 2.22
N HIS A 434 0.60 24.50 1.66
CA HIS A 434 -0.66 24.46 2.40
C HIS A 434 -0.85 23.14 3.17
N ARG A 435 -0.38 22.02 2.63
CA ARG A 435 -0.38 20.70 3.28
C ARG A 435 0.84 20.44 4.18
N GLY A 436 1.80 21.35 4.24
CA GLY A 436 3.02 21.23 5.06
C GLY A 436 4.13 20.36 4.45
N GLY A 437 4.18 20.22 3.12
CA GLY A 437 5.18 19.40 2.42
C GLY A 437 5.44 19.80 0.96
N GLN A 438 6.19 18.98 0.23
CA GLN A 438 6.33 19.10 -1.24
C GLN A 438 5.39 18.10 -1.91
N LEU A 439 4.79 18.50 -3.03
CA LEU A 439 3.86 17.68 -3.79
C LEU A 439 4.34 17.55 -5.24
N LEU A 440 4.28 16.33 -5.77
CA LEU A 440 4.58 16.02 -7.17
C LEU A 440 3.33 15.43 -7.83
N ALA A 441 3.09 15.72 -9.11
CA ALA A 441 2.06 15.09 -9.92
C ALA A 441 2.71 14.28 -11.06
N PRO A 442 3.22 13.07 -10.77
CA PRO A 442 4.03 12.29 -11.70
C PRO A 442 3.22 11.50 -12.73
N VAL A 443 1.88 11.62 -12.70
CA VAL A 443 0.96 11.03 -13.67
C VAL A 443 0.42 12.14 -14.55
N VAL A 444 0.74 12.08 -15.85
CA VAL A 444 0.50 13.14 -16.82
C VAL A 444 -0.43 12.63 -17.91
N TYR A 445 -1.34 13.50 -18.37
CA TYR A 445 -2.14 13.26 -19.57
C TYR A 445 -1.88 14.37 -20.59
N THR A 446 -1.23 14.01 -21.70
CA THR A 446 -0.81 14.93 -22.74
C THR A 446 -1.67 14.77 -24.00
N SER A 447 -2.35 15.83 -24.43
CA SER A 447 -3.11 15.84 -25.67
C SER A 447 -2.44 16.66 -26.76
N GLY A 448 -1.98 16.00 -27.81
CA GLY A 448 -1.42 16.61 -29.02
C GLY A 448 -2.41 16.75 -30.17
N LEU A 449 -3.71 16.48 -29.97
CA LEU A 449 -4.71 16.48 -31.06
C LEU A 449 -4.85 17.86 -31.73
N ASP A 450 -4.78 18.93 -30.94
CA ASP A 450 -4.86 20.31 -31.43
C ASP A 450 -3.66 20.69 -32.32
N LEU A 451 -2.57 19.93 -32.29
CA LEU A 451 -1.41 20.15 -33.15
C LEU A 451 -1.65 19.61 -34.58
N GLY A 452 -2.49 18.59 -34.74
CA GLY A 452 -2.63 17.83 -35.99
C GLY A 452 -1.52 16.78 -36.17
N GLU A 453 -1.27 16.36 -37.41
CA GLU A 453 -0.31 15.29 -37.74
C GLU A 453 1.07 15.50 -37.12
N LEU A 454 1.56 14.51 -36.37
CA LEU A 454 2.86 14.56 -35.70
C LEU A 454 4.01 14.69 -36.72
N PHE A 455 3.90 14.07 -37.88
CA PHE A 455 4.87 14.19 -38.97
C PHE A 455 4.18 14.67 -40.24
N ALA A 456 4.69 15.76 -40.83
CA ALA A 456 4.19 16.25 -42.12
C ALA A 456 4.53 15.27 -43.26
N ASP A 457 3.71 15.26 -44.31
CA ASP A 457 3.92 14.40 -45.48
C ASP A 457 5.33 14.54 -46.10
N ASP A 458 5.86 15.76 -46.10
CA ASP A 458 7.20 16.03 -46.62
C ASP A 458 8.32 15.42 -45.76
N VAL A 459 8.11 15.28 -44.45
CA VAL A 459 9.03 14.60 -43.53
C VAL A 459 9.02 13.10 -43.83
N LEU A 460 7.82 12.50 -43.91
CA LEU A 460 7.66 11.09 -44.22
C LEU A 460 8.26 10.73 -45.59
N ALA A 461 8.04 11.59 -46.58
CA ALA A 461 8.56 11.38 -47.92
C ALA A 461 10.05 11.76 -48.06
N ALA A 462 10.67 12.42 -47.08
CA ALA A 462 12.11 12.66 -47.04
C ALA A 462 12.87 11.55 -46.29
N PHE A 463 12.36 11.14 -45.12
CA PHE A 463 13.10 10.29 -44.19
C PHE A 463 12.53 8.88 -44.04
N GLY A 464 11.28 8.67 -44.46
CA GLY A 464 10.59 7.40 -44.43
C GLY A 464 9.58 7.27 -43.29
N ASP A 465 9.20 6.03 -43.00
CA ASP A 465 8.15 5.72 -42.04
C ASP A 465 8.66 5.74 -40.59
N PRO A 466 7.95 6.35 -39.64
CA PRO A 466 8.29 6.24 -38.23
C PRO A 466 8.10 4.80 -37.76
N VAL A 467 9.12 4.25 -37.11
CA VAL A 467 9.14 2.87 -36.58
C VAL A 467 9.35 2.80 -35.07
N TRP A 468 9.68 3.94 -34.45
CA TRP A 468 9.77 4.10 -33.01
C TRP A 468 9.59 5.57 -32.67
N ILE A 469 8.86 5.84 -31.59
CA ILE A 469 8.69 7.17 -31.01
C ILE A 469 8.63 6.94 -29.50
N VAL A 470 9.32 7.75 -28.71
CA VAL A 470 9.24 7.72 -27.25
C VAL A 470 9.54 9.11 -26.72
N SER A 471 8.85 9.51 -25.66
CA SER A 471 9.17 10.70 -24.91
C SER A 471 9.49 10.35 -23.46
N GLN A 472 10.26 11.21 -22.81
CA GLN A 472 10.53 11.09 -21.39
C GLN A 472 10.41 12.45 -20.73
N GLY A 473 10.09 12.42 -19.45
CA GLY A 473 10.09 13.58 -18.57
C GLY A 473 10.74 13.25 -17.23
N PRO A 474 11.57 14.14 -16.67
CA PRO A 474 11.97 14.03 -15.28
C PRO A 474 10.73 14.15 -14.39
N GLN A 475 10.75 13.48 -13.23
CA GLN A 475 9.65 13.53 -12.26
C GLN A 475 8.28 13.02 -12.76
N VAL A 476 8.25 12.32 -13.88
CA VAL A 476 7.07 11.66 -14.45
C VAL A 476 7.26 10.14 -14.40
N VAL A 477 6.30 9.41 -13.82
CA VAL A 477 6.30 7.94 -13.82
C VAL A 477 5.43 7.35 -14.92
N LEU A 478 4.43 8.11 -15.38
CA LEU A 478 3.45 7.69 -16.38
C LEU A 478 2.97 8.93 -17.14
N ASP A 479 3.28 9.01 -18.43
CA ASP A 479 2.74 10.02 -19.36
C ASP A 479 1.85 9.33 -20.40
N ALA A 480 0.54 9.60 -20.34
CA ALA A 480 -0.41 9.12 -21.32
C ALA A 480 -0.63 10.18 -22.40
N GLN A 481 -0.28 9.84 -23.64
CA GLN A 481 -0.28 10.76 -24.76
C GLN A 481 -1.28 10.34 -25.83
N VAL A 482 -1.88 11.33 -26.50
CA VAL A 482 -2.60 11.15 -27.75
C VAL A 482 -2.08 12.10 -28.82
N VAL A 483 -1.75 11.55 -29.99
CA VAL A 483 -1.28 12.33 -31.16
C VAL A 483 -1.98 11.87 -32.43
N GLU A 484 -2.09 12.76 -33.41
CA GLU A 484 -2.47 12.36 -34.76
C GLU A 484 -1.24 11.83 -35.51
N LEU A 485 -1.44 10.72 -36.19
CA LEU A 485 -0.40 10.09 -37.02
C LEU A 485 -1.14 9.43 -38.18
N ARG A 486 -0.68 9.55 -39.43
CA ARG A 486 -1.24 8.82 -40.60
C ARG A 486 -2.78 8.88 -40.73
N GLY A 487 -3.38 10.02 -40.42
CA GLY A 487 -4.83 10.26 -40.49
C GLY A 487 -5.65 9.63 -39.36
N GLY A 488 -5.04 8.85 -38.48
CA GLY A 488 -5.66 8.24 -37.30
C GLY A 488 -5.12 8.84 -36.00
N LEU A 489 -5.32 8.13 -34.87
CA LEU A 489 -4.83 8.53 -33.56
C LEU A 489 -3.91 7.45 -32.98
N LEU A 490 -2.76 7.86 -32.46
CA LEU A 490 -1.89 7.02 -31.65
C LEU A 490 -2.08 7.40 -30.18
N THR A 491 -2.66 6.50 -29.40
CA THR A 491 -2.72 6.61 -27.93
C THR A 491 -1.59 5.79 -27.34
N ASN A 492 -0.71 6.39 -26.56
CA ASN A 492 0.46 5.70 -26.02
C ASN A 492 0.77 6.14 -24.58
N TRP A 493 1.38 5.25 -23.80
CA TRP A 493 1.83 5.53 -22.44
C TRP A 493 3.34 5.33 -22.38
N ASP A 494 4.07 6.39 -22.00
CA ASP A 494 5.48 6.31 -21.64
C ASP A 494 5.59 6.13 -20.13
N VAL A 495 6.14 4.98 -19.72
CA VAL A 495 6.05 4.51 -18.34
C VAL A 495 7.41 4.12 -17.82
N ARG A 496 7.73 4.57 -16.60
CA ARG A 496 8.83 4.01 -15.81
C ARG A 496 8.43 2.63 -15.31
N GLU A 497 8.59 1.60 -16.13
CA GLU A 497 8.05 0.27 -15.90
C GLU A 497 8.37 -0.28 -14.50
N HIS A 498 9.63 -0.15 -14.08
CA HIS A 498 10.12 -0.65 -12.79
C HIS A 498 9.71 0.21 -11.59
N ALA A 499 9.01 1.34 -11.80
CA ALA A 499 8.32 2.03 -10.72
C ALA A 499 7.03 1.32 -10.31
N PHE A 500 6.49 0.42 -11.14
CA PHE A 500 5.24 -0.28 -10.89
C PHE A 500 5.47 -1.76 -10.59
N PRO A 501 4.59 -2.38 -9.77
CA PRO A 501 4.58 -3.83 -9.60
C PRO A 501 4.41 -4.58 -10.94
N PRO A 502 5.03 -5.77 -11.08
CA PRO A 502 4.95 -6.54 -12.33
C PRO A 502 3.52 -6.79 -12.81
N GLY A 503 3.29 -6.60 -14.11
CA GLY A 503 2.01 -6.83 -14.79
C GLY A 503 0.92 -5.78 -14.52
N MET A 504 1.17 -4.80 -13.64
CA MET A 504 0.20 -3.74 -13.33
C MET A 504 -0.07 -2.84 -14.54
N ILE A 505 0.99 -2.35 -15.20
CA ILE A 505 0.88 -1.44 -16.35
C ILE A 505 0.23 -2.13 -17.55
N ASP A 506 0.57 -3.40 -17.81
CA ASP A 506 -0.10 -4.19 -18.85
C ASP A 506 -1.61 -4.31 -18.58
N ALA A 507 -2.01 -4.56 -17.33
CA ALA A 507 -3.42 -4.67 -16.96
C ALA A 507 -4.16 -3.34 -17.13
N MET A 508 -3.55 -2.24 -16.70
CA MET A 508 -4.09 -0.88 -16.87
C MET A 508 -4.22 -0.52 -18.36
N PHE A 509 -3.18 -0.76 -19.15
CA PHE A 509 -3.16 -0.39 -20.57
C PHE A 509 -4.10 -1.26 -21.41
N MET A 510 -4.21 -2.56 -21.14
CA MET A 510 -5.22 -3.41 -21.77
C MET A 510 -6.64 -2.91 -21.49
N ARG A 511 -6.92 -2.50 -20.24
CA ARG A 511 -8.23 -1.92 -19.89
C ARG A 511 -8.47 -0.60 -20.60
N HIS A 512 -7.45 0.26 -20.70
CA HIS A 512 -7.52 1.50 -21.47
C HIS A 512 -7.90 1.23 -22.93
N ARG A 513 -7.16 0.34 -23.59
CA ARG A 513 -7.43 -0.08 -24.98
C ARG A 513 -8.85 -0.61 -25.15
N ASP A 514 -9.23 -1.59 -24.34
CA ASP A 514 -10.51 -2.29 -24.48
C ASP A 514 -11.70 -1.33 -24.23
N LEU A 515 -11.54 -0.33 -23.36
CA LEU A 515 -12.54 0.71 -23.15
C LEU A 515 -12.62 1.68 -24.34
N VAL A 516 -11.48 2.14 -24.89
CA VAL A 516 -11.45 2.95 -26.12
C VAL A 516 -12.18 2.23 -27.26
N ASP A 517 -11.84 0.96 -27.51
CA ASP A 517 -12.40 0.19 -28.62
C ASP A 517 -13.92 0.00 -28.48
N ARG A 518 -14.44 -0.21 -27.27
CA ARG A 518 -15.88 -0.30 -27.02
C ARG A 518 -16.61 1.02 -27.25
N LEU A 519 -16.07 2.12 -26.73
CA LEU A 519 -16.62 3.46 -26.92
C LEU A 519 -16.64 3.88 -28.40
N ILE A 520 -15.73 3.34 -29.22
CA ILE A 520 -15.67 3.51 -30.70
C ILE A 520 -16.56 2.50 -31.45
N SER A 521 -16.90 1.37 -30.83
CA SER A 521 -17.72 0.33 -31.46
C SER A 521 -19.22 0.54 -31.30
N ALA A 522 -19.71 0.91 -30.10
CA ALA A 522 -21.15 1.07 -29.86
C ALA A 522 -21.51 2.32 -29.02
N ASP A 523 -22.64 2.98 -29.36
CA ASP A 523 -23.11 4.20 -28.68
C ASP A 523 -23.64 3.93 -27.26
N ASP A 524 -24.25 2.75 -27.03
CA ASP A 524 -24.84 2.40 -25.74
C ASP A 524 -23.79 2.19 -24.65
N GLU A 525 -22.55 1.83 -25.01
CA GLU A 525 -21.42 1.69 -24.07
C GLU A 525 -21.14 2.97 -23.28
N TRP A 526 -21.40 4.15 -23.84
CA TRP A 526 -21.18 5.44 -23.16
C TRP A 526 -22.09 5.65 -21.95
N TYR A 527 -23.27 5.04 -21.98
CA TYR A 527 -24.32 5.24 -20.97
C TYR A 527 -24.50 4.02 -20.07
N ARG A 528 -23.72 2.96 -20.28
CA ARG A 528 -23.68 1.81 -19.38
C ARG A 528 -23.01 2.21 -18.06
N PRO A 529 -23.39 1.54 -16.95
CA PRO A 529 -22.64 1.67 -15.70
C PRO A 529 -21.16 1.36 -15.93
N LEU A 530 -20.28 2.18 -15.37
CA LEU A 530 -18.84 1.96 -15.43
C LEU A 530 -18.50 0.61 -14.79
N GLU A 531 -17.63 -0.13 -15.46
CA GLU A 531 -17.24 -1.47 -15.03
C GLU A 531 -16.53 -1.45 -13.68
N ALA A 532 -16.69 -2.54 -12.92
CA ALA A 532 -15.96 -2.74 -11.68
C ALA A 532 -14.43 -2.57 -11.89
N PRO A 533 -13.69 -2.06 -10.87
CA PRO A 533 -12.27 -1.77 -11.01
C PRO A 533 -11.42 -3.00 -11.39
N ALA A 534 -11.65 -4.15 -10.75
CA ALA A 534 -10.90 -5.38 -11.02
C ALA A 534 -11.13 -5.92 -12.46
N PRO A 535 -10.05 -6.13 -13.25
CA PRO A 535 -10.12 -6.83 -14.53
C PRO A 535 -10.69 -8.26 -14.43
N ALA A 536 -11.51 -8.66 -15.40
CA ALA A 536 -12.17 -9.97 -15.44
C ALA A 536 -11.18 -11.16 -15.34
N ARG A 537 -9.98 -11.03 -15.94
CA ARG A 537 -8.93 -12.05 -15.84
C ARG A 537 -8.45 -12.25 -14.39
N GLN A 538 -8.32 -11.17 -13.62
CA GLN A 538 -7.91 -11.24 -12.21
C GLN A 538 -9.02 -11.88 -11.37
N THR A 539 -10.28 -11.48 -11.60
CA THR A 539 -11.44 -12.10 -10.95
C THR A 539 -11.55 -13.60 -11.24
N ALA A 540 -11.28 -14.03 -12.47
CA ALA A 540 -11.29 -15.44 -12.84
C ALA A 540 -10.22 -16.26 -12.09
N VAL A 541 -9.01 -15.71 -11.90
CA VAL A 541 -7.96 -16.35 -11.08
C VAL A 541 -8.45 -16.51 -9.63
N ARG A 542 -9.06 -15.48 -9.05
CA ARG A 542 -9.55 -15.50 -7.67
C ARG A 542 -10.72 -16.48 -7.48
N THR A 543 -11.64 -16.53 -8.44
CA THR A 543 -12.83 -17.41 -8.40
C THR A 543 -12.47 -18.89 -8.48
N ALA A 544 -11.36 -19.22 -9.15
CA ALA A 544 -10.87 -20.59 -9.24
C ALA A 544 -10.20 -21.09 -7.93
N ILE A 545 -10.05 -20.22 -6.92
CA ILE A 545 -9.45 -20.56 -5.62
C ILE A 545 -10.56 -20.85 -4.61
N GLY A 546 -10.36 -21.88 -3.78
CA GLY A 546 -11.26 -22.15 -2.67
C GLY A 546 -12.51 -22.93 -3.04
N GLU A 547 -12.53 -23.65 -4.17
CA GLU A 547 -13.65 -24.54 -4.51
C GLU A 547 -13.92 -25.55 -3.36
N PRO A 548 -15.18 -25.73 -2.94
CA PRO A 548 -15.52 -26.63 -1.84
C PRO A 548 -15.30 -28.09 -2.25
N ALA A 549 -14.85 -28.91 -1.29
CA ALA A 549 -14.83 -30.36 -1.45
C ALA A 549 -16.27 -30.93 -1.43
N ALA A 550 -16.50 -32.05 -2.13
CA ALA A 550 -17.83 -32.64 -2.33
C ALA A 550 -18.39 -33.41 -1.12
N ASP A 551 -17.67 -33.51 -0.01
CA ASP A 551 -18.02 -34.36 1.12
C ASP A 551 -19.05 -33.73 2.08
N ALA A 552 -19.87 -34.58 2.69
CA ALA A 552 -20.86 -34.16 3.66
C ALA A 552 -20.22 -33.68 4.97
N VAL A 553 -20.53 -32.44 5.36
CA VAL A 553 -20.10 -31.82 6.62
C VAL A 553 -20.73 -32.54 7.82
N ARG A 554 -19.97 -32.72 8.90
CA ARG A 554 -20.39 -33.36 10.16
C ARG A 554 -20.22 -32.41 11.34
N CYS A 555 -20.85 -32.72 12.48
CA CYS A 555 -20.60 -31.97 13.70
C CYS A 555 -19.16 -32.20 14.18
N ILE A 556 -18.52 -31.16 14.72
CA ILE A 556 -17.08 -31.17 15.03
C ILE A 556 -16.63 -32.22 16.06
N HIS A 557 -17.58 -32.78 16.81
CA HIS A 557 -17.32 -33.86 17.77
C HIS A 557 -17.57 -35.26 17.18
N ASP A 558 -18.20 -35.39 16.01
CA ASP A 558 -18.59 -36.68 15.45
C ASP A 558 -17.38 -37.57 15.15
N GLY A 559 -16.31 -36.99 14.61
CA GLY A 559 -15.08 -37.73 14.31
C GLY A 559 -14.51 -38.40 15.56
N PHE A 560 -14.48 -37.68 16.69
CA PHE A 560 -14.05 -38.23 17.97
C PHE A 560 -14.87 -39.47 18.38
N PHE A 561 -16.21 -39.38 18.34
CA PHE A 561 -17.09 -40.48 18.74
C PHE A 561 -17.09 -41.65 17.75
N VAL A 562 -16.85 -41.39 16.46
CA VAL A 562 -16.61 -42.44 15.46
C VAL A 562 -15.36 -43.23 15.83
N HIS A 563 -14.23 -42.55 16.10
CA HIS A 563 -12.99 -43.19 16.52
C HIS A 563 -13.09 -43.89 17.88
N ALA A 564 -13.87 -43.34 18.82
CA ALA A 564 -14.16 -44.02 20.09
C ALA A 564 -14.95 -45.33 19.92
N ALA A 565 -15.78 -45.44 18.89
CA ALA A 565 -16.49 -46.67 18.58
C ALA A 565 -15.64 -47.67 17.77
N SER A 566 -14.87 -47.19 16.79
CA SER A 566 -14.09 -48.06 15.89
C SER A 566 -12.73 -48.49 16.46
N THR A 567 -12.09 -47.62 17.24
CA THR A 567 -10.73 -47.77 17.75
C THR A 567 -10.65 -47.34 19.23
N PRO A 568 -11.43 -47.97 20.14
CA PRO A 568 -11.58 -47.52 21.52
C PRO A 568 -10.29 -47.53 22.35
N GLU A 569 -9.32 -48.37 21.98
CA GLU A 569 -8.03 -48.51 22.68
C GLU A 569 -6.97 -47.51 22.21
N ALA A 570 -7.19 -46.81 21.10
CA ALA A 570 -6.27 -45.78 20.61
C ALA A 570 -6.19 -44.64 21.63
N ILE A 571 -5.02 -44.01 21.76
CA ILE A 571 -4.80 -42.93 22.72
C ILE A 571 -5.38 -41.62 22.17
N ALA A 572 -6.26 -40.98 22.93
CA ALA A 572 -6.82 -39.67 22.59
C ALA A 572 -6.07 -38.55 23.30
N VAL A 573 -5.89 -38.67 24.62
CA VAL A 573 -5.31 -37.61 25.47
C VAL A 573 -4.17 -38.18 26.30
N VAL A 574 -3.06 -37.46 26.36
CA VAL A 574 -1.95 -37.73 27.29
C VAL A 574 -1.79 -36.49 28.16
N ASP A 575 -1.81 -36.62 29.48
CA ASP A 575 -1.51 -35.50 30.37
C ASP A 575 0.00 -35.29 30.57
N GLU A 576 0.38 -34.16 31.16
CA GLU A 576 1.78 -33.78 31.43
C GLU A 576 2.55 -34.78 32.31
N THR A 577 1.86 -35.67 33.03
CA THR A 577 2.48 -36.73 33.84
C THR A 577 2.76 -38.01 33.04
N GLY A 578 2.38 -38.02 31.76
CA GLY A 578 2.48 -39.17 30.86
C GLY A 578 1.31 -40.15 30.98
N ARG A 579 0.23 -39.81 31.69
CA ARG A 579 -0.93 -40.69 31.81
C ARG A 579 -1.76 -40.60 30.53
N ALA A 580 -1.82 -41.71 29.81
CA ALA A 580 -2.60 -41.84 28.58
C ALA A 580 -4.06 -42.24 28.87
N ARG A 581 -5.01 -41.58 28.20
CA ARG A 581 -6.44 -41.91 28.20
C ARG A 581 -6.84 -42.28 26.77
N SER A 582 -7.46 -43.45 26.61
CA SER A 582 -7.91 -43.93 25.30
C SER A 582 -9.18 -43.21 24.83
N TYR A 583 -9.45 -43.24 23.52
CA TYR A 583 -10.68 -42.71 22.93
C TYR A 583 -11.94 -43.27 23.62
N GLY A 584 -11.99 -44.58 23.87
CA GLY A 584 -13.11 -45.20 24.57
C GLY A 584 -13.25 -44.72 26.02
N GLY A 585 -12.12 -44.53 26.72
CA GLY A 585 -12.11 -44.01 28.09
C GLY A 585 -12.56 -42.55 28.19
N VAL A 586 -12.11 -41.70 27.27
CA VAL A 586 -12.50 -40.28 27.20
C VAL A 586 -13.98 -40.15 26.78
N ALA A 587 -14.43 -40.95 25.81
CA ALA A 587 -15.84 -40.95 25.39
C ALA A 587 -16.79 -41.39 26.50
N ALA A 588 -16.43 -42.41 27.30
CA ALA A 588 -17.24 -42.84 28.43
C ALA A 588 -17.37 -41.75 29.50
N ASP A 589 -16.29 -41.03 29.81
CA ASP A 589 -16.30 -39.89 30.74
C ASP A 589 -17.15 -38.74 30.18
N ALA A 590 -16.95 -38.36 28.92
CA ALA A 590 -17.71 -37.31 28.25
C ALA A 590 -19.21 -37.61 28.20
N LEU A 591 -19.62 -38.83 27.85
CA LEU A 591 -21.03 -39.24 27.84
C LEU A 591 -21.63 -39.30 29.25
N THR A 592 -20.83 -39.59 30.28
CA THR A 592 -21.25 -39.52 31.68
C THR A 592 -21.54 -38.08 32.08
N VAL A 593 -20.60 -37.17 31.78
CA VAL A 593 -20.78 -35.73 32.04
C VAL A 593 -21.97 -35.18 31.24
N ALA A 594 -22.13 -35.54 29.97
CA ALA A 594 -23.27 -35.14 29.14
C ALA A 594 -24.62 -35.60 29.71
N GLY A 595 -24.68 -36.81 30.28
CA GLY A 595 -25.87 -37.29 30.98
C GLY A 595 -26.16 -36.52 32.26
N GLY A 596 -25.12 -36.06 32.95
CA GLY A 596 -25.23 -35.13 34.07
C GLY A 596 -25.75 -33.75 33.65
N LEU A 597 -25.27 -33.22 32.53
CA LEU A 597 -25.74 -31.93 31.99
C LEU A 597 -27.25 -31.99 31.70
N ALA A 598 -27.70 -33.06 31.05
CA ALA A 598 -29.11 -33.30 30.80
C ALA A 598 -29.93 -33.43 32.10
N ALA A 599 -29.38 -34.06 33.14
CA ALA A 599 -30.05 -34.18 34.44
C ALA A 599 -30.16 -32.85 35.20
N GLU A 600 -29.23 -31.91 34.97
CA GLU A 600 -29.24 -30.54 35.50
C GLU A 600 -30.06 -29.57 34.63
N GLY A 601 -30.67 -30.05 33.54
CA GLY A 601 -31.62 -29.28 32.72
C GLY A 601 -31.07 -28.72 31.42
N VAL A 602 -29.83 -29.03 31.04
CA VAL A 602 -29.26 -28.64 29.74
C VAL A 602 -29.96 -29.39 28.61
N SER A 603 -30.43 -28.65 27.62
CA SER A 603 -31.07 -29.16 26.40
C SER A 603 -30.23 -28.88 25.16
N ALA A 604 -30.51 -29.56 24.04
CA ALA A 604 -29.86 -29.28 22.77
C ALA A 604 -30.15 -27.83 22.33
N GLY A 605 -29.12 -27.11 21.87
CA GLY A 605 -29.16 -25.68 21.55
C GLY A 605 -28.85 -24.72 22.72
N ASP A 606 -28.79 -25.23 23.95
CA ASP A 606 -28.38 -24.40 25.10
C ASP A 606 -26.90 -24.04 25.04
N VAL A 607 -26.51 -23.03 25.83
CA VAL A 607 -25.11 -22.68 26.06
C VAL A 607 -24.66 -23.09 27.44
N VAL A 608 -23.50 -23.73 27.53
CA VAL A 608 -22.88 -24.15 28.79
C VAL A 608 -21.52 -23.50 28.92
N ALA A 609 -21.30 -22.74 29.99
CA ALA A 609 -20.02 -22.10 30.26
C ALA A 609 -19.01 -23.12 30.82
N ILE A 610 -17.74 -23.00 30.46
CA ILE A 610 -16.63 -23.80 30.99
C ILE A 610 -15.70 -22.87 31.76
N ASP A 611 -15.65 -23.05 33.08
CA ASP A 611 -14.73 -22.37 33.99
C ASP A 611 -13.86 -23.45 34.67
N LEU A 612 -12.96 -24.02 33.87
CA LEU A 612 -12.06 -25.09 34.27
C LEU A 612 -10.62 -24.69 33.95
N PRO A 613 -9.65 -25.02 34.82
CA PRO A 613 -8.25 -24.90 34.47
C PRO A 613 -7.94 -25.80 33.28
N LYS A 614 -6.87 -25.45 32.57
CA LYS A 614 -6.40 -26.21 31.41
C LYS A 614 -6.02 -27.64 31.80
N GLY A 615 -6.32 -28.60 30.91
CA GLY A 615 -5.97 -30.00 31.10
C GLY A 615 -7.01 -30.96 30.50
N ALA A 616 -6.85 -32.25 30.78
CA ALA A 616 -7.69 -33.31 30.20
C ALA A 616 -9.18 -33.16 30.56
N ASP A 617 -9.50 -32.66 31.75
CA ASP A 617 -10.87 -32.48 32.20
C ASP A 617 -11.60 -31.35 31.44
N GLN A 618 -10.87 -30.33 30.98
CA GLN A 618 -11.39 -29.28 30.12
C GLN A 618 -11.78 -29.84 28.75
N ILE A 619 -10.94 -30.72 28.16
CA ILE A 619 -11.23 -31.41 26.90
C ILE A 619 -12.48 -32.31 27.05
N VAL A 620 -12.59 -33.05 28.16
CA VAL A 620 -13.77 -33.88 28.46
C VAL A 620 -15.04 -33.01 28.55
N ALA A 621 -14.98 -31.84 29.19
CA ALA A 621 -16.11 -30.93 29.30
C ALA A 621 -16.59 -30.42 27.92
N VAL A 622 -15.66 -30.03 27.03
CA VAL A 622 -15.98 -29.64 25.64
C VAL A 622 -16.72 -30.77 24.92
N LEU A 623 -16.15 -31.97 24.91
CA LEU A 623 -16.77 -33.13 24.25
C LEU A 623 -18.13 -33.49 24.86
N ALA A 624 -18.29 -33.37 26.18
CA ALA A 624 -19.54 -33.65 26.87
C ALA A 624 -20.66 -32.66 26.52
N ILE A 625 -20.34 -31.35 26.46
CA ILE A 625 -21.29 -30.30 26.11
C ILE A 625 -21.75 -30.49 24.66
N LEU A 626 -20.81 -30.71 23.74
CA LEU A 626 -21.11 -30.98 22.35
C LEU A 626 -21.94 -32.27 22.18
N ALA A 627 -21.61 -33.33 22.93
CA ALA A 627 -22.38 -34.58 22.91
C ALA A 627 -23.79 -34.45 23.50
N ALA A 628 -24.05 -33.42 24.33
CA ALA A 628 -25.40 -33.09 24.79
C ALA A 628 -26.19 -32.26 23.74
N GLY A 629 -25.56 -31.89 22.62
CA GLY A 629 -26.13 -31.03 21.58
C GLY A 629 -26.13 -29.54 21.94
N ALA A 630 -25.35 -29.15 22.95
CA ALA A 630 -25.24 -27.77 23.43
C ALA A 630 -23.94 -27.11 22.92
N ALA A 631 -23.92 -25.77 22.90
CA ALA A 631 -22.74 -25.00 22.57
C ALA A 631 -21.93 -24.69 23.85
N TYR A 632 -20.61 -24.69 23.76
CA TYR A 632 -19.76 -24.30 24.90
C TYR A 632 -19.36 -22.82 24.85
N LEU A 633 -19.25 -22.21 26.03
CA LEU A 633 -18.71 -20.87 26.24
C LEU A 633 -17.46 -20.99 27.13
N PRO A 634 -16.24 -20.81 26.60
CA PRO A 634 -15.05 -20.82 27.44
C PRO A 634 -14.95 -19.54 28.28
N VAL A 635 -14.57 -19.69 29.55
CA VAL A 635 -14.21 -18.61 30.47
C VAL A 635 -12.75 -18.81 30.88
N GLY A 636 -11.87 -17.88 30.52
CA GLY A 636 -10.45 -17.96 30.86
C GLY A 636 -10.19 -17.83 32.36
N ALA A 637 -9.15 -18.53 32.84
CA ALA A 637 -8.79 -18.56 34.25
C ALA A 637 -8.40 -17.18 34.82
N ASP A 638 -7.88 -16.28 33.97
CA ASP A 638 -7.42 -14.95 34.34
C ASP A 638 -8.47 -13.85 34.08
N GLN A 639 -9.71 -14.20 33.72
CA GLN A 639 -10.77 -13.23 33.44
C GLN A 639 -11.28 -12.56 34.73
N PRO A 640 -11.32 -11.21 34.81
CA PRO A 640 -11.84 -10.52 35.98
C PRO A 640 -13.33 -10.86 36.22
N PRO A 641 -13.78 -10.98 37.48
CA PRO A 641 -15.18 -11.33 37.79
C PRO A 641 -16.21 -10.43 37.10
N ALA A 642 -15.97 -9.12 37.04
CA ALA A 642 -16.87 -8.16 36.38
C ALA A 642 -16.98 -8.38 34.86
N ARG A 643 -15.95 -8.96 34.22
CA ARG A 643 -15.98 -9.33 32.81
C ARG A 643 -16.72 -10.64 32.60
N VAL A 644 -16.52 -11.62 33.47
CA VAL A 644 -17.27 -12.89 33.47
C VAL A 644 -18.77 -12.64 33.64
N GLU A 645 -19.16 -11.77 34.58
CA GLU A 645 -20.56 -11.37 34.77
C GLU A 645 -21.19 -10.78 33.50
N ARG A 646 -20.44 -9.94 32.77
CA ARG A 646 -20.89 -9.37 31.49
C ARG A 646 -21.00 -10.43 30.39
N MET A 647 -20.02 -11.32 30.28
CA MET A 647 -20.08 -12.45 29.35
C MET A 647 -21.31 -13.33 29.62
N HIS A 648 -21.60 -13.62 30.89
CA HIS A 648 -22.77 -14.38 31.29
C HIS A 648 -24.08 -13.63 31.00
N ALA A 649 -24.11 -12.31 31.17
CA ALA A 649 -25.29 -11.50 30.85
C ALA A 649 -25.63 -11.53 29.35
N ILE A 650 -24.62 -11.58 28.48
CA ILE A 650 -24.78 -11.64 27.03
C ILE A 650 -25.07 -13.07 26.56
N ALA A 651 -24.31 -14.05 27.05
CA ALA A 651 -24.38 -15.43 26.58
C ALA A 651 -25.55 -16.22 27.19
N ALA A 652 -25.99 -15.84 28.38
CA ALA A 652 -27.03 -16.49 29.19
C ALA A 652 -26.85 -18.02 29.29
N PRO A 653 -25.71 -18.52 29.83
CA PRO A 653 -25.48 -19.95 29.91
C PRO A 653 -26.47 -20.65 30.86
N THR A 654 -26.98 -21.81 30.47
CA THR A 654 -27.89 -22.64 31.30
C THR A 654 -27.17 -23.20 32.53
N LEU A 655 -25.87 -23.49 32.40
CA LEU A 655 -25.02 -24.02 33.46
C LEU A 655 -23.57 -23.56 33.26
N THR A 656 -22.82 -23.44 34.35
CA THR A 656 -21.36 -23.25 34.34
C THR A 656 -20.67 -24.49 34.90
N VAL A 657 -19.74 -25.06 34.12
CA VAL A 657 -18.92 -26.21 34.51
C VAL A 657 -17.66 -25.71 35.23
N THR A 658 -17.69 -25.79 36.55
CA THR A 658 -16.54 -25.62 37.46
C THR A 658 -15.98 -26.96 37.92
N PRO A 659 -14.79 -27.04 38.56
CA PRO A 659 -14.25 -28.31 39.06
C PRO A 659 -15.19 -29.07 39.99
N GLN A 660 -15.92 -28.35 40.86
CA GLN A 660 -16.90 -28.93 41.77
C GLN A 660 -18.12 -29.46 41.03
N SER A 661 -18.62 -28.72 40.05
CA SER A 661 -19.76 -29.15 39.25
C SER A 661 -19.41 -30.36 38.36
N LEU A 662 -18.20 -30.41 37.79
CA LEU A 662 -17.73 -31.52 36.95
C LEU A 662 -17.71 -32.83 37.75
N ALA A 663 -17.22 -32.79 38.99
CA ALA A 663 -17.24 -33.94 39.89
C ALA A 663 -18.68 -34.43 40.18
N ARG A 664 -19.63 -33.51 40.32
CA ARG A 664 -21.05 -33.83 40.49
C ARG A 664 -21.66 -34.44 39.22
N LEU A 665 -21.37 -33.87 38.05
CA LEU A 665 -21.87 -34.35 36.75
C LEU A 665 -21.41 -35.78 36.45
N ARG A 666 -20.19 -36.14 36.84
CA ARG A 666 -19.64 -37.52 36.75
C ARG A 666 -20.40 -38.55 37.59
N GLY A 667 -21.26 -38.13 38.52
CA GLY A 667 -22.10 -39.03 39.32
C GLY A 667 -23.41 -39.44 38.64
N ALA A 668 -23.74 -38.87 37.47
CA ALA A 668 -24.98 -39.12 36.76
C ALA A 668 -24.93 -40.38 35.87
N ARG A 669 -26.09 -40.76 35.32
CA ARG A 669 -26.17 -41.83 34.32
C ARG A 669 -25.70 -41.29 32.96
N ALA A 670 -24.75 -42.00 32.34
CA ALA A 670 -24.24 -41.65 31.02
C ALA A 670 -25.32 -41.70 29.92
N LEU A 671 -25.18 -40.81 28.93
CA LEU A 671 -25.89 -40.91 27.66
C LEU A 671 -25.44 -42.18 26.91
N ALA A 672 -26.37 -42.78 26.16
CA ALA A 672 -26.06 -43.99 25.37
C ALA A 672 -25.22 -43.66 24.12
N ALA A 673 -25.40 -42.47 23.57
CA ALA A 673 -24.71 -41.91 22.42
C ALA A 673 -24.86 -40.38 22.46
N PRO A 674 -24.05 -39.62 21.70
CA PRO A 674 -24.26 -38.19 21.50
C PRO A 674 -25.68 -37.89 21.00
N VAL A 675 -26.22 -36.73 21.39
CA VAL A 675 -27.52 -36.23 20.92
C VAL A 675 -27.37 -35.81 19.45
N PRO A 676 -28.21 -36.34 18.52
CA PRO A 676 -28.19 -35.92 17.14
C PRO A 676 -28.39 -34.40 17.01
N THR A 677 -27.42 -33.73 16.39
CA THR A 677 -27.35 -32.27 16.29
C THR A 677 -27.17 -31.88 14.83
N ASP A 678 -27.87 -30.83 14.40
CA ASP A 678 -27.72 -30.30 13.04
C ASP A 678 -26.41 -29.52 12.90
N VAL A 679 -25.73 -29.61 11.77
CA VAL A 679 -24.45 -28.92 11.54
C VAL A 679 -24.59 -27.41 11.49
N SER A 680 -25.79 -26.87 11.29
CA SER A 680 -26.07 -25.43 11.41
C SER A 680 -26.20 -24.96 12.86
N ALA A 681 -26.27 -25.86 13.84
CA ALA A 681 -26.33 -25.47 15.24
C ALA A 681 -25.02 -24.84 15.71
N THR A 682 -25.11 -23.85 16.60
CA THR A 682 -23.95 -23.22 17.25
C THR A 682 -23.12 -24.27 18.00
N ALA A 683 -21.83 -24.34 17.68
CA ALA A 683 -20.88 -25.22 18.36
C ALA A 683 -20.27 -24.55 19.59
N TYR A 684 -19.96 -23.27 19.48
CA TYR A 684 -19.40 -22.49 20.58
C TYR A 684 -19.74 -21.00 20.48
N VAL A 685 -19.62 -20.33 21.61
CA VAL A 685 -19.70 -18.87 21.72
C VAL A 685 -18.36 -18.35 22.21
N MET A 686 -17.57 -17.73 21.32
CA MET A 686 -16.26 -17.15 21.68
C MET A 686 -16.41 -15.65 21.89
N PHE A 687 -15.89 -15.13 23.00
CA PHE A 687 -15.90 -13.70 23.27
C PHE A 687 -14.64 -13.02 22.75
N THR A 688 -14.84 -11.87 22.13
CA THR A 688 -13.75 -11.00 21.67
C THR A 688 -13.94 -9.58 22.23
N SER A 689 -12.88 -8.79 22.18
CA SER A 689 -12.87 -7.37 22.57
C SER A 689 -13.75 -6.55 21.61
N GLY A 690 -14.52 -5.60 22.15
CA GLY A 690 -15.44 -4.77 21.35
C GLY A 690 -14.96 -3.33 21.22
N SER A 691 -15.17 -2.72 20.05
CA SER A 691 -14.81 -1.31 19.78
C SER A 691 -15.49 -0.30 20.72
N THR A 692 -16.62 -0.68 21.32
CA THR A 692 -17.35 0.10 22.34
C THR A 692 -16.83 -0.12 23.77
N GLY A 693 -15.81 -0.95 23.95
CA GLY A 693 -15.28 -1.37 25.25
C GLY A 693 -16.07 -2.46 25.98
N GLU A 694 -17.07 -3.06 25.31
CA GLU A 694 -17.86 -4.16 25.87
C GLU A 694 -17.54 -5.47 25.12
N PRO A 695 -17.37 -6.61 25.83
CA PRO A 695 -17.03 -7.89 25.22
C PRO A 695 -18.19 -8.36 24.31
N LYS A 696 -17.86 -8.88 23.13
CA LYS A 696 -18.84 -9.34 22.13
C LYS A 696 -18.73 -10.85 21.92
N GLY A 697 -19.83 -11.57 22.07
CA GLY A 697 -19.89 -13.01 21.83
C GLY A 697 -20.15 -13.32 20.35
N VAL A 698 -19.41 -14.24 19.76
CA VAL A 698 -19.57 -14.70 18.38
C VAL A 698 -20.18 -16.10 18.38
N ASP A 699 -21.35 -16.25 17.76
CA ASP A 699 -22.00 -17.56 17.59
C ASP A 699 -21.43 -18.26 16.36
N VAL A 700 -20.68 -19.35 16.56
CA VAL A 700 -20.02 -20.08 15.47
C VAL A 700 -20.67 -21.47 15.28
N PRO A 701 -21.25 -21.76 14.11
CA PRO A 701 -21.92 -23.03 13.85
C PRO A 701 -20.94 -24.18 13.59
N HIS A 702 -21.39 -25.41 13.86
CA HIS A 702 -20.61 -26.63 13.61
C HIS A 702 -20.07 -26.72 12.17
N ALA A 703 -20.89 -26.37 11.18
CA ALA A 703 -20.54 -26.48 9.77
C ALA A 703 -19.35 -25.61 9.39
N ALA A 704 -19.29 -24.38 9.93
CA ALA A 704 -18.21 -23.45 9.63
C ALA A 704 -16.86 -23.94 10.17
N VAL A 705 -16.87 -24.38 11.43
CA VAL A 705 -15.69 -24.94 12.07
C VAL A 705 -15.25 -26.22 11.37
N ALA A 706 -16.19 -27.12 11.08
CA ALA A 706 -15.89 -28.39 10.42
C ALA A 706 -15.26 -28.19 9.03
N ASN A 707 -15.67 -27.16 8.28
CA ASN A 707 -15.01 -26.81 7.02
C ASN A 707 -13.54 -26.44 7.22
N THR A 708 -13.25 -25.56 8.18
CA THR A 708 -11.88 -25.14 8.49
C THR A 708 -11.02 -26.32 8.95
N LEU A 709 -11.51 -27.13 9.90
CA LEU A 709 -10.77 -28.29 10.43
C LEU A 709 -10.44 -29.29 9.30
N ARG A 710 -11.41 -29.59 8.44
CA ARG A 710 -11.22 -30.47 7.28
C ARG A 710 -10.18 -29.90 6.32
N ALA A 711 -10.34 -28.64 5.91
CA ALA A 711 -9.43 -27.98 4.98
C ALA A 711 -7.97 -28.01 5.47
N MET A 712 -7.76 -27.73 6.76
CA MET A 712 -6.44 -27.78 7.38
C MET A 712 -5.89 -29.21 7.44
N ASN A 713 -6.70 -30.18 7.87
CA ASN A 713 -6.27 -31.57 7.96
C ASN A 713 -5.93 -32.16 6.58
N ASP A 714 -6.73 -31.86 5.55
CA ASP A 714 -6.49 -32.28 4.17
C ASP A 714 -5.19 -31.65 3.62
N HIS A 715 -4.95 -30.36 3.87
CA HIS A 715 -3.76 -29.65 3.35
C HIS A 715 -2.46 -30.15 3.97
N PHE A 716 -2.49 -30.53 5.25
CA PHE A 716 -1.32 -30.98 6.00
C PHE A 716 -1.23 -32.50 6.15
N ASP A 717 -2.08 -33.25 5.45
CA ASP A 717 -2.13 -34.72 5.49
C ASP A 717 -2.24 -35.29 6.92
N VAL A 718 -3.00 -34.62 7.79
CA VAL A 718 -3.12 -34.98 9.21
C VAL A 718 -3.91 -36.28 9.38
N GLY A 719 -3.38 -37.22 10.15
CA GLY A 719 -3.96 -38.54 10.33
C GLY A 719 -3.91 -39.11 11.76
N PRO A 720 -4.24 -40.40 11.94
CA PRO A 720 -4.33 -41.04 13.26
C PRO A 720 -3.00 -41.13 14.03
N ASP A 721 -1.87 -41.09 13.32
CA ASP A 721 -0.53 -41.14 13.92
C ASP A 721 -0.04 -39.76 14.38
N ASP A 722 -0.78 -38.69 14.06
CA ASP A 722 -0.42 -37.34 14.43
C ASP A 722 -0.76 -37.00 15.88
N ARG A 723 0.03 -36.07 16.42
CA ARG A 723 -0.13 -35.57 17.78
C ARG A 723 0.12 -34.07 17.85
N SER A 724 -0.79 -33.37 18.50
CA SER A 724 -0.63 -31.97 18.89
C SER A 724 -0.32 -31.83 20.38
N ILE A 725 0.05 -30.61 20.78
CA ILE A 725 0.08 -30.18 22.17
C ILE A 725 -0.90 -29.03 22.32
N ALA A 726 -1.75 -29.08 23.35
CA ALA A 726 -2.80 -28.07 23.55
C ALA A 726 -2.19 -26.79 24.14
N LEU A 727 -1.50 -25.98 23.35
CA LEU A 727 -0.84 -24.74 23.79
C LEU A 727 -1.68 -23.48 23.64
N SER A 728 -2.94 -23.52 23.21
CA SER A 728 -3.81 -22.33 23.17
C SER A 728 -4.79 -22.32 24.34
N ALA A 729 -5.11 -21.15 24.91
CA ALA A 729 -6.17 -21.11 25.93
C ALA A 729 -7.53 -21.44 25.28
N LEU A 730 -8.47 -22.03 26.03
CA LEU A 730 -9.74 -22.48 25.45
C LEU A 730 -10.59 -21.32 24.93
N GLU A 731 -10.41 -20.11 25.48
CA GLU A 731 -11.06 -18.88 25.00
C GLU A 731 -10.51 -18.34 23.68
N PHE A 732 -9.50 -19.00 23.11
CA PHE A 732 -9.08 -18.80 21.73
C PHE A 732 -9.56 -19.94 20.85
N ASP A 733 -10.14 -19.56 19.72
CA ASP A 733 -10.61 -20.46 18.67
C ASP A 733 -9.50 -21.35 18.09
N LEU A 734 -8.23 -20.95 18.18
CA LEU A 734 -7.07 -21.81 17.81
C LEU A 734 -7.02 -23.13 18.60
N SER A 735 -7.52 -23.15 19.85
CA SER A 735 -7.58 -24.36 20.68
C SER A 735 -8.48 -25.46 20.06
N VAL A 736 -9.41 -25.08 19.19
CA VAL A 736 -10.30 -26.00 18.47
C VAL A 736 -9.51 -26.82 17.45
N GLN A 737 -8.58 -26.20 16.73
CA GLN A 737 -7.71 -26.90 15.78
C GLN A 737 -6.74 -27.84 16.51
N GLU A 738 -6.14 -27.40 17.63
CA GLU A 738 -5.24 -28.22 18.44
C GLU A 738 -5.91 -29.48 18.97
N THR A 739 -7.22 -29.45 19.24
CA THR A 739 -7.95 -30.53 19.89
C THR A 739 -8.88 -31.27 18.92
N LEU A 740 -10.02 -30.65 18.60
CA LEU A 740 -11.07 -31.23 17.77
C LEU A 740 -10.62 -31.49 16.33
N GLY A 741 -9.68 -30.69 15.81
CA GLY A 741 -9.03 -30.94 14.51
C GLY A 741 -8.33 -32.31 14.46
N LEU A 742 -7.53 -32.64 15.47
CA LEU A 742 -6.83 -33.93 15.56
C LEU A 742 -7.81 -35.09 15.83
N PHE A 743 -8.79 -34.88 16.70
CA PHE A 743 -9.79 -35.91 17.00
C PHE A 743 -10.69 -36.25 15.82
N ALA A 744 -10.89 -35.31 14.89
CA ALA A 744 -11.66 -35.56 13.67
C ALA A 744 -11.05 -36.66 12.78
N VAL A 745 -9.73 -36.87 12.87
CA VAL A 745 -8.96 -37.84 12.06
C VAL A 745 -8.31 -38.94 12.88
N GLY A 746 -8.65 -39.06 14.17
CA GLY A 746 -8.17 -40.13 15.05
C GLY A 746 -6.81 -39.88 15.70
N GLY A 747 -6.26 -38.67 15.59
CA GLY A 747 -4.99 -38.27 16.20
C GLY A 747 -5.04 -38.13 17.73
N SER A 748 -3.99 -37.62 18.35
CA SER A 748 -3.90 -37.49 19.81
C SER A 748 -3.45 -36.11 20.28
N VAL A 749 -3.75 -35.76 21.53
CA VAL A 749 -3.44 -34.43 22.11
C VAL A 749 -2.68 -34.60 23.42
N VAL A 750 -1.58 -33.86 23.56
CA VAL A 750 -0.91 -33.65 24.85
C VAL A 750 -1.60 -32.50 25.59
N ALA A 751 -2.29 -32.82 26.68
CA ALA A 751 -2.94 -31.84 27.54
C ALA A 751 -1.95 -31.31 28.58
N VAL A 752 -1.80 -29.98 28.64
CA VAL A 752 -0.91 -29.28 29.56
C VAL A 752 -1.70 -28.40 30.53
N ASP A 753 -1.14 -28.12 31.70
CA ASP A 753 -1.67 -27.15 32.64
C ASP A 753 -1.37 -25.68 32.24
N GLU A 754 -1.81 -24.73 33.08
CA GLU A 754 -1.62 -23.29 32.84
C GLU A 754 -0.17 -22.83 33.00
N ASP A 755 0.61 -23.45 33.87
CA ASP A 755 2.01 -23.09 34.10
C ASP A 755 2.89 -23.59 32.94
N THR A 756 2.69 -24.83 32.52
CA THR A 756 3.45 -25.48 31.44
C THR A 756 3.26 -24.80 30.10
N ARG A 757 2.04 -24.34 29.76
CA ARG A 757 1.83 -23.60 28.50
C ARG A 757 2.57 -22.26 28.43
N ARG A 758 2.99 -21.70 29.58
CA ARG A 758 3.75 -20.44 29.69
C ARG A 758 5.25 -20.67 29.84
N ASP A 759 5.68 -21.93 30.01
CA ASP A 759 7.08 -22.33 30.15
C ASP A 759 7.56 -23.06 28.88
N GLY A 760 8.35 -22.35 28.08
CA GLY A 760 8.90 -22.89 26.83
C GLY A 760 9.78 -24.13 27.02
N VAL A 761 10.49 -24.26 28.14
CA VAL A 761 11.34 -25.42 28.42
C VAL A 761 10.48 -26.63 28.77
N ALA A 762 9.47 -26.45 29.61
CA ALA A 762 8.52 -27.51 29.97
C ALA A 762 7.75 -28.00 28.73
N ALA A 763 7.23 -27.07 27.93
CA ALA A 763 6.54 -27.39 26.68
C ALA A 763 7.46 -28.13 25.67
N ALA A 764 8.70 -27.68 25.48
CA ALA A 764 9.65 -28.35 24.58
C ALA A 764 10.01 -29.78 25.05
N ARG A 765 10.06 -30.02 26.37
CA ARG A 765 10.25 -31.38 26.91
C ARG A 765 9.09 -32.30 26.56
N LEU A 766 7.85 -31.83 26.71
CA LEU A 766 6.66 -32.60 26.38
C LEU A 766 6.53 -32.85 24.88
N VAL A 767 6.86 -31.86 24.04
CA VAL A 767 6.93 -32.03 22.57
C VAL A 767 7.86 -33.19 22.21
N ARG A 768 9.04 -33.23 22.83
CA ARG A 768 10.02 -34.30 22.61
C ARG A 768 9.57 -35.66 23.15
N GLU A 769 9.12 -35.68 24.40
CA GLU A 769 8.78 -36.91 25.13
C GLU A 769 7.59 -37.63 24.49
N HIS A 770 6.59 -36.87 24.09
CA HIS A 770 5.38 -37.42 23.48
C HIS A 770 5.45 -37.41 21.95
N GLY A 771 6.54 -36.98 21.32
CA GLY A 771 6.69 -37.01 19.87
C GLY A 771 5.59 -36.23 19.15
N VAL A 772 5.35 -34.99 19.56
CA VAL A 772 4.39 -34.09 18.92
C VAL A 772 4.80 -33.84 17.48
N THR A 773 3.85 -33.95 16.56
CA THR A 773 4.05 -33.80 15.11
C THR A 773 3.49 -32.48 14.58
N GLN A 774 2.45 -31.94 15.23
CA GLN A 774 1.74 -30.73 14.81
C GLN A 774 1.85 -29.63 15.88
N LEU A 775 2.36 -28.46 15.50
CA LEU A 775 2.36 -27.26 16.34
C LEU A 775 1.41 -26.22 15.75
N TYR A 776 0.35 -25.89 16.48
CA TYR A 776 -0.54 -24.77 16.19
C TYR A 776 -0.37 -23.74 17.29
N CYS A 777 0.01 -22.51 16.96
CA CYS A 777 0.15 -21.46 17.97
C CYS A 777 0.21 -20.07 17.34
N VAL A 778 0.11 -19.05 18.18
CA VAL A 778 0.44 -17.67 17.79
C VAL A 778 1.96 -17.48 17.73
N PRO A 779 2.49 -16.57 16.89
CA PRO A 779 3.93 -16.36 16.73
C PRO A 779 4.69 -16.17 18.05
N SER A 780 4.13 -15.42 19.00
CA SER A 780 4.76 -15.18 20.31
C SER A 780 4.86 -16.45 21.16
N VAL A 781 3.90 -17.36 21.08
CA VAL A 781 3.95 -18.64 21.81
C VAL A 781 4.97 -19.58 21.18
N LEU A 782 5.03 -19.62 19.85
CA LEU A 782 6.07 -20.39 19.17
C LEU A 782 7.46 -19.88 19.55
N ASP A 783 7.63 -18.57 19.68
CA ASP A 783 8.90 -17.98 20.02
C ASP A 783 9.37 -18.37 21.44
N VAL A 784 8.45 -18.38 22.40
CA VAL A 784 8.70 -18.90 23.76
C VAL A 784 9.14 -20.37 23.69
N LEU A 785 8.44 -21.19 22.90
CA LEU A 785 8.72 -22.61 22.73
C LEU A 785 10.08 -22.87 22.08
N VAL A 786 10.41 -22.16 21.00
CA VAL A 786 11.69 -22.28 20.28
C VAL A 786 12.84 -21.89 21.22
N THR A 787 12.70 -20.78 21.94
CA THR A 787 13.71 -20.28 22.88
C THR A 787 13.91 -21.25 24.05
N GLY A 788 12.83 -21.75 24.66
CA GLY A 788 12.95 -22.78 25.70
C GLY A 788 13.54 -24.10 25.16
N GLY A 789 13.25 -24.43 23.90
CA GLY A 789 13.75 -25.59 23.20
C GLY A 789 15.26 -25.59 22.96
N GLU A 790 15.94 -24.44 22.98
CA GLU A 790 17.41 -24.37 22.94
C GLU A 790 18.06 -25.15 24.08
N GLN A 791 17.36 -25.27 25.22
CA GLN A 791 17.80 -26.03 26.40
C GLN A 791 17.43 -27.52 26.32
N VAL A 792 16.71 -27.95 25.28
CA VAL A 792 16.18 -29.30 25.13
C VAL A 792 16.64 -29.88 23.78
N PRO A 793 17.83 -30.49 23.70
CA PRO A 793 18.37 -30.98 22.45
C PRO A 793 17.42 -31.94 21.72
N GLY A 794 17.20 -31.66 20.44
CA GLY A 794 16.35 -32.44 19.54
C GLY A 794 14.85 -32.38 19.86
N TRP A 795 14.37 -31.34 20.56
CA TRP A 795 12.97 -31.23 20.95
C TRP A 795 12.00 -31.27 19.77
N ALA A 796 12.33 -30.59 18.68
CA ALA A 796 11.47 -30.47 17.50
C ALA A 796 11.67 -31.59 16.46
N ARG A 797 12.38 -32.69 16.80
CA ARG A 797 12.74 -33.74 15.82
C ARG A 797 11.52 -34.41 15.17
N THR A 798 10.43 -34.53 15.90
CA THR A 798 9.19 -35.16 15.41
C THR A 798 8.22 -34.18 14.79
N VAL A 799 8.49 -32.87 14.91
CA VAL A 799 7.60 -31.82 14.40
C VAL A 799 7.63 -31.86 12.87
N ALA A 800 6.49 -32.21 12.29
CA ALA A 800 6.27 -32.29 10.85
C ALA A 800 5.65 -30.99 10.31
N THR A 801 4.86 -30.30 11.12
CA THR A 801 4.16 -29.09 10.70
C THR A 801 4.14 -28.03 11.80
N VAL A 802 4.39 -26.78 11.41
CA VAL A 802 4.27 -25.59 12.26
C VAL A 802 3.32 -24.61 11.61
N ILE A 803 2.22 -24.31 12.29
CA ILE A 803 1.12 -23.50 11.79
C ILE A 803 0.94 -22.30 12.70
N LEU A 804 1.09 -21.12 12.11
CA LEU A 804 1.10 -19.84 12.79
C LEU A 804 -0.12 -19.02 12.38
N GLY A 805 -0.91 -18.61 13.37
CA GLY A 805 -2.09 -17.77 13.14
C GLY A 805 -2.32 -16.80 14.29
N GLY A 806 -3.24 -15.86 14.12
CA GLY A 806 -3.63 -14.93 15.18
C GLY A 806 -2.79 -13.65 15.28
N ASP A 807 -1.57 -13.60 14.73
CA ASP A 807 -0.74 -12.38 14.67
C ASP A 807 0.16 -12.33 13.41
N ARG A 808 0.88 -11.22 13.20
CA ARG A 808 1.87 -11.06 12.13
C ARG A 808 2.98 -12.11 12.32
N VAL A 809 3.24 -12.87 11.26
CA VAL A 809 4.34 -13.84 11.23
C VAL A 809 5.55 -13.20 10.58
N LEU A 810 6.61 -12.96 11.34
CA LEU A 810 7.83 -12.32 10.83
C LEU A 810 8.76 -13.34 10.16
N PRO A 811 9.42 -13.00 9.04
CA PRO A 811 10.38 -13.89 8.38
C PRO A 811 11.48 -14.42 9.31
N ALA A 812 11.97 -13.59 10.23
CA ALA A 812 12.98 -13.98 11.21
C ALA A 812 12.56 -15.15 12.11
N LEU A 813 11.27 -15.25 12.45
CA LEU A 813 10.75 -16.38 13.22
C LEU A 813 10.75 -17.66 12.38
N ILE A 814 10.46 -17.57 11.09
CA ILE A 814 10.49 -18.71 10.16
C ILE A 814 11.91 -19.30 10.09
N GLU A 815 12.93 -18.46 9.99
CA GLU A 815 14.33 -18.88 9.97
C GLU A 815 14.72 -19.64 11.24
N ARG A 816 14.34 -19.12 12.41
CA ARG A 816 14.60 -19.76 13.71
C ARG A 816 13.91 -21.12 13.83
N VAL A 817 12.67 -21.23 13.36
CA VAL A 817 11.92 -22.50 13.35
C VAL A 817 12.57 -23.50 12.39
N HIS A 818 12.95 -23.06 11.20
CA HIS A 818 13.63 -23.92 10.23
C HIS A 818 14.96 -24.47 10.75
N ALA A 819 15.71 -23.68 11.54
CA ALA A 819 16.95 -24.12 12.16
C ALA A 819 16.78 -25.30 13.13
N VAL A 820 15.66 -25.35 13.87
CA VAL A 820 15.38 -26.42 14.84
C VAL A 820 14.53 -27.56 14.29
N ALA A 821 13.73 -27.29 13.25
CA ALA A 821 12.82 -28.22 12.60
C ALA A 821 12.96 -28.15 11.05
N PRO A 822 14.10 -28.55 10.48
CA PRO A 822 14.42 -28.28 9.06
C PRO A 822 13.53 -29.02 8.06
N SER A 823 12.87 -30.10 8.48
CA SER A 823 11.94 -30.87 7.67
C SER A 823 10.48 -30.47 7.85
N ALA A 824 10.19 -29.53 8.75
CA ALA A 824 8.82 -29.13 9.04
C ALA A 824 8.26 -28.25 7.91
N ARG A 825 7.01 -28.49 7.53
CA ARG A 825 6.22 -27.56 6.73
C ARG A 825 5.81 -26.39 7.62
N ILE A 826 5.99 -25.15 7.15
CA ILE A 826 5.67 -23.96 7.93
C ILE A 826 4.64 -23.12 7.19
N ALA A 827 3.56 -22.74 7.87
CA ALA A 827 2.50 -21.93 7.28
C ALA A 827 2.06 -20.78 8.19
N GLY A 828 1.83 -19.62 7.58
CA GLY A 828 1.13 -18.49 8.17
C GLY A 828 -0.34 -18.47 7.74
N LEU A 829 -1.23 -18.10 8.65
CA LEU A 829 -2.68 -18.12 8.44
C LEU A 829 -3.31 -16.72 8.61
N GLY A 830 -4.26 -16.40 7.73
CA GLY A 830 -5.24 -15.34 7.96
C GLY A 830 -6.47 -15.93 8.65
N GLY A 831 -6.97 -15.25 9.68
CA GLY A 831 -8.06 -15.77 10.50
C GLY A 831 -8.74 -14.72 11.37
N ALA A 832 -10.03 -14.92 11.59
CA ALA A 832 -10.85 -14.18 12.52
C ALA A 832 -11.87 -15.13 13.17
N THR A 833 -12.27 -14.82 14.41
CA THR A 833 -13.28 -15.61 15.13
C THR A 833 -14.62 -15.65 14.39
N GLU A 834 -14.99 -14.54 13.75
CA GLU A 834 -16.18 -14.42 12.90
C GLU A 834 -16.13 -15.27 11.61
N THR A 835 -14.97 -15.87 11.29
CA THR A 835 -14.76 -16.72 10.12
C THR A 835 -14.24 -18.11 10.51
N ALA A 836 -14.63 -18.61 11.68
CA ALA A 836 -14.32 -19.95 12.18
C ALA A 836 -12.81 -20.30 12.13
N ILE A 837 -12.04 -19.65 13.01
CA ILE A 837 -10.61 -19.87 13.27
C ILE A 837 -9.71 -19.31 12.15
N HIS A 838 -9.78 -19.88 10.94
CA HIS A 838 -8.87 -19.60 9.83
C HIS A 838 -9.66 -19.50 8.52
N HIS A 839 -9.30 -18.54 7.66
CA HIS A 839 -9.93 -18.35 6.35
C HIS A 839 -8.94 -18.41 5.18
N THR A 840 -7.65 -18.14 5.42
CA THR A 840 -6.61 -18.23 4.39
C THR A 840 -5.35 -18.90 4.92
N LEU A 841 -4.54 -19.41 3.99
CA LEU A 841 -3.29 -20.11 4.27
C LEU A 841 -2.18 -19.71 3.31
N CYS A 842 -0.99 -19.42 3.84
CA CYS A 842 0.26 -19.24 3.11
C CYS A 842 1.30 -20.24 3.65
N GLU A 843 1.66 -21.24 2.84
CA GLU A 843 2.82 -22.09 3.14
C GLU A 843 4.10 -21.39 2.70
N VAL A 844 5.09 -21.37 3.58
CA VAL A 844 6.36 -20.68 3.38
C VAL A 844 7.41 -21.70 2.97
N ASP A 845 8.19 -21.41 1.93
CA ASP A 845 9.46 -22.07 1.69
C ASP A 845 10.53 -21.39 2.57
N PRO A 846 10.96 -22.01 3.69
CA PRO A 846 11.90 -21.39 4.60
C PRO A 846 13.29 -21.20 3.99
N GLN A 847 13.60 -21.85 2.87
CA GLN A 847 14.88 -21.67 2.17
C GLN A 847 14.86 -20.48 1.21
N ARG A 848 13.67 -19.97 0.88
CA ARG A 848 13.46 -18.87 -0.07
C ARG A 848 12.34 -17.94 0.43
N PRO A 849 12.46 -17.37 1.63
CA PRO A 849 11.55 -16.31 2.03
C PRO A 849 11.73 -15.13 1.07
N ASP A 850 10.63 -14.57 0.60
CA ASP A 850 10.67 -13.38 -0.23
C ASP A 850 11.09 -12.19 0.65
N PRO A 851 12.22 -11.53 0.34
CA PRO A 851 12.80 -10.49 1.18
C PRO A 851 11.93 -9.23 1.25
N THR A 852 10.94 -9.09 0.35
CA THR A 852 10.02 -7.94 0.33
C THR A 852 8.88 -8.07 1.34
N TRP A 853 8.75 -9.23 2.00
CA TRP A 853 7.68 -9.48 2.96
C TRP A 853 7.91 -8.75 4.28
N GLN A 854 7.02 -7.81 4.61
CA GLN A 854 6.95 -7.24 5.96
C GLN A 854 6.51 -8.30 6.99
N CYS A 855 5.64 -9.21 6.56
CA CYS A 855 5.26 -10.43 7.26
C CYS A 855 4.84 -11.47 6.23
N VAL A 856 4.76 -12.74 6.64
CA VAL A 856 4.20 -13.80 5.79
C VAL A 856 2.80 -13.38 5.32
N PRO A 857 2.50 -13.43 4.00
CA PRO A 857 1.18 -13.11 3.47
C PRO A 857 0.08 -13.96 4.11
N PHE A 858 -1.16 -13.48 4.05
CA PHE A 858 -2.33 -14.29 4.42
C PHE A 858 -2.53 -15.48 3.47
N GLY A 859 -1.99 -15.40 2.26
CA GLY A 859 -1.99 -16.51 1.31
C GLY A 859 -3.30 -16.61 0.56
N LYS A 860 -3.80 -17.83 0.38
CA LYS A 860 -4.99 -18.11 -0.45
C LYS A 860 -6.14 -18.60 0.43
N PRO A 861 -7.40 -18.31 0.07
CA PRO A 861 -8.56 -18.83 0.80
C PRO A 861 -8.55 -20.35 0.90
N LEU A 862 -8.98 -20.86 2.06
CA LEU A 862 -9.19 -22.29 2.27
C LEU A 862 -10.33 -22.81 1.38
N PRO A 863 -10.37 -24.11 1.04
CA PRO A 863 -11.52 -24.72 0.37
C PRO A 863 -12.85 -24.40 1.06
N GLY A 864 -13.84 -23.94 0.28
CA GLY A 864 -15.15 -23.50 0.76
C GLY A 864 -15.20 -22.06 1.29
N VAL A 865 -14.07 -21.35 1.36
CA VAL A 865 -13.99 -19.95 1.78
C VAL A 865 -13.90 -19.05 0.55
N LEU A 866 -14.72 -18.01 0.54
CA LEU A 866 -14.65 -16.93 -0.44
C LEU A 866 -13.88 -15.75 0.15
N ALA A 867 -13.12 -15.04 -0.66
CA ALA A 867 -12.45 -13.82 -0.23
C ALA A 867 -12.56 -12.74 -1.31
N ARG A 868 -12.68 -11.49 -0.86
CA ARG A 868 -12.66 -10.29 -1.70
C ARG A 868 -11.81 -9.23 -1.02
N VAL A 869 -11.10 -8.46 -1.81
CA VAL A 869 -10.43 -7.23 -1.37
C VAL A 869 -11.16 -6.09 -2.05
N VAL A 870 -11.82 -5.25 -1.26
CA VAL A 870 -12.75 -4.24 -1.78
C VAL A 870 -12.36 -2.83 -1.39
N ASN A 871 -12.69 -1.88 -2.25
CA ASN A 871 -12.57 -0.46 -1.94
C ASN A 871 -13.72 0.01 -1.02
N ASP A 872 -13.74 1.29 -0.67
CA ASP A 872 -14.77 1.88 0.21
C ASP A 872 -16.21 1.80 -0.32
N ARG A 873 -16.40 1.42 -1.58
CA ARG A 873 -17.72 1.21 -2.21
C ARG A 873 -18.13 -0.27 -2.25
N GLY A 874 -17.31 -1.18 -1.71
CA GLY A 874 -17.54 -2.62 -1.78
C GLY A 874 -17.28 -3.21 -3.17
N GLN A 875 -16.52 -2.52 -4.04
CA GLN A 875 -16.13 -3.02 -5.35
C GLN A 875 -14.76 -3.69 -5.29
N ASP A 876 -14.55 -4.76 -6.04
CA ASP A 876 -13.30 -5.50 -6.04
C ASP A 876 -12.12 -4.66 -6.56
N CYS A 877 -11.06 -4.62 -5.75
CA CYS A 877 -9.81 -3.97 -6.10
C CYS A 877 -9.03 -4.80 -7.15
N PRO A 878 -8.36 -4.15 -8.12
CA PRO A 878 -7.36 -4.81 -8.95
C PRO A 878 -6.18 -5.35 -8.13
N ASP A 879 -5.36 -6.20 -8.74
CA ASP A 879 -4.10 -6.62 -8.15
C ASP A 879 -3.23 -5.41 -7.77
N TRP A 880 -2.49 -5.55 -6.67
CA TRP A 880 -1.62 -4.55 -6.04
C TRP A 880 -2.33 -3.38 -5.34
N VAL A 881 -3.63 -3.21 -5.53
CA VAL A 881 -4.42 -2.13 -4.93
C VAL A 881 -4.92 -2.55 -3.54
N ALA A 882 -4.69 -1.68 -2.56
CA ALA A 882 -5.12 -1.91 -1.18
C ALA A 882 -6.65 -1.81 -1.05
N GLY A 883 -7.24 -2.66 -0.23
CA GLY A 883 -8.66 -2.65 0.10
C GLY A 883 -8.96 -3.42 1.39
N GLU A 884 -10.21 -3.33 1.86
CA GLU A 884 -10.68 -4.10 3.01
C GLU A 884 -10.89 -5.58 2.61
N LEU A 885 -10.39 -6.51 3.42
CA LEU A 885 -10.64 -7.94 3.25
C LEU A 885 -12.06 -8.30 3.71
N TRP A 886 -12.83 -8.89 2.82
CA TRP A 886 -14.15 -9.45 3.09
C TRP A 886 -14.08 -10.97 2.90
N ILE A 887 -14.61 -11.71 3.85
CA ILE A 887 -14.63 -13.18 3.84
C ILE A 887 -16.06 -13.68 3.72
N GLY A 888 -16.29 -14.67 2.87
CA GLY A 888 -17.59 -15.29 2.65
C GLY A 888 -17.50 -16.81 2.60
N GLY A 889 -18.62 -17.45 2.26
CA GLY A 889 -18.69 -18.91 2.11
C GLY A 889 -18.84 -19.68 3.42
N ALA A 890 -18.35 -20.92 3.41
CA ALA A 890 -18.65 -21.92 4.45
C ALA A 890 -18.07 -21.58 5.83
N GLY A 891 -17.04 -20.74 5.91
CA GLY A 891 -16.37 -20.40 7.17
C GLY A 891 -17.09 -19.36 8.05
N LEU A 892 -18.25 -18.84 7.65
CA LEU A 892 -18.89 -17.73 8.37
C LEU A 892 -19.55 -18.14 9.69
N ALA A 893 -19.36 -17.31 10.71
CA ALA A 893 -20.16 -17.31 11.93
C ALA A 893 -21.60 -16.82 11.68
N ASP A 894 -22.53 -17.17 12.57
CA ASP A 894 -23.92 -16.71 12.47
C ASP A 894 -24.04 -15.21 12.76
N GLY A 895 -23.17 -14.68 13.63
CA GLY A 895 -23.13 -13.26 13.95
C GLY A 895 -22.69 -13.00 15.38
N TYR A 896 -22.98 -11.79 15.86
CA TYR A 896 -22.76 -11.42 17.25
C TYR A 896 -23.99 -11.73 18.11
N ARG A 897 -23.78 -12.51 19.18
CA ARG A 897 -24.83 -12.92 20.09
C ARG A 897 -25.48 -11.71 20.75
N ALA A 898 -26.82 -11.66 20.68
CA ALA A 898 -27.64 -10.57 21.22
C ALA A 898 -27.30 -9.16 20.68
N ASP A 899 -26.63 -9.06 19.52
CA ASP A 899 -26.28 -7.77 18.89
C ASP A 899 -26.58 -7.80 17.36
N PRO A 900 -27.87 -7.71 16.97
CA PRO A 900 -28.27 -7.73 15.57
C PRO A 900 -27.79 -6.49 14.79
N ALA A 901 -27.61 -5.35 15.47
CA ALA A 901 -27.16 -4.12 14.84
C ALA A 901 -25.71 -4.24 14.37
N ARG A 902 -24.80 -4.69 15.25
CA ARG A 902 -23.40 -4.95 14.89
C ARG A 902 -23.27 -6.11 13.91
N THR A 903 -24.15 -7.11 14.02
CA THR A 903 -24.19 -8.21 13.05
C THR A 903 -24.51 -7.69 11.65
N ALA A 904 -25.52 -6.84 11.48
CA ALA A 904 -25.85 -6.25 10.18
C ALA A 904 -24.76 -5.29 9.66
N GLU A 905 -24.01 -4.62 10.56
CA GLU A 905 -22.89 -3.75 10.19
C GLU A 905 -21.69 -4.54 9.63
N ARG A 906 -21.38 -5.68 10.25
CA ARG A 906 -20.16 -6.47 9.95
C ARG A 906 -20.41 -7.66 9.03
N PHE A 907 -21.61 -8.21 9.00
CA PHE A 907 -22.01 -9.29 8.10
C PHE A 907 -23.00 -8.74 7.08
N VAL A 908 -22.48 -8.31 5.94
CA VAL A 908 -23.22 -7.63 4.87
C VAL A 908 -23.61 -8.60 3.76
N GLU A 909 -24.69 -8.31 3.07
CA GLU A 909 -25.04 -9.02 1.83
C GLU A 909 -24.57 -8.21 0.62
N HIS A 910 -23.93 -8.87 -0.33
CA HIS A 910 -23.51 -8.28 -1.60
C HIS A 910 -23.58 -9.32 -2.71
N ASP A 911 -24.29 -8.98 -3.79
CA ASP A 911 -24.57 -9.87 -4.93
C ASP A 911 -25.18 -11.23 -4.54
N GLY A 912 -26.02 -11.23 -3.49
CA GLY A 912 -26.69 -12.44 -2.99
C GLY A 912 -25.82 -13.33 -2.11
N GLU A 913 -24.57 -12.95 -1.87
CA GLU A 913 -23.64 -13.64 -0.97
C GLU A 913 -23.49 -12.87 0.35
N ARG A 914 -23.29 -13.60 1.44
CA ARG A 914 -23.04 -13.03 2.76
C ARG A 914 -21.53 -12.88 2.98
N TRP A 915 -21.11 -11.72 3.48
CA TRP A 915 -19.70 -11.35 3.67
C TRP A 915 -19.46 -10.78 5.07
N TYR A 916 -18.42 -11.27 5.74
CA TYR A 916 -17.88 -10.66 6.95
C TYR A 916 -16.78 -9.65 6.60
N ARG A 917 -16.94 -8.42 7.09
CA ARG A 917 -15.99 -7.31 6.96
C ARG A 917 -14.93 -7.40 8.05
N THR A 918 -13.71 -7.82 7.71
CA THR A 918 -12.69 -8.12 8.74
C THR A 918 -12.06 -6.86 9.37
N GLY A 919 -12.12 -5.72 8.66
CA GLY A 919 -11.37 -4.51 8.98
C GLY A 919 -9.87 -4.59 8.67
N ASP A 920 -9.40 -5.71 8.10
CA ASP A 920 -8.01 -5.85 7.66
C ASP A 920 -7.81 -5.20 6.29
N MET A 921 -6.79 -4.36 6.19
CA MET A 921 -6.32 -3.80 4.92
C MET A 921 -5.36 -4.79 4.26
N THR A 922 -5.71 -5.20 3.04
CA THR A 922 -4.99 -6.21 2.28
C THR A 922 -4.91 -5.83 0.80
N ARG A 923 -4.17 -6.61 0.01
CA ARG A 923 -4.18 -6.53 -1.46
C ARG A 923 -3.95 -7.89 -2.09
N TYR A 924 -4.45 -8.08 -3.30
CA TYR A 924 -4.14 -9.27 -4.12
C TYR A 924 -2.81 -9.12 -4.86
N ARG A 925 -2.07 -10.22 -4.95
CA ARG A 925 -1.06 -10.48 -5.97
C ARG A 925 -1.69 -11.14 -7.20
N PRO A 926 -1.02 -11.08 -8.37
CA PRO A 926 -1.51 -11.69 -9.62
C PRO A 926 -1.82 -13.20 -9.56
N ASP A 927 -1.21 -13.92 -8.61
CA ASP A 927 -1.44 -15.36 -8.42
C ASP A 927 -2.59 -15.68 -7.45
N GLY A 928 -3.30 -14.66 -6.97
CA GLY A 928 -4.39 -14.75 -6.00
C GLY A 928 -3.93 -14.77 -4.54
N THR A 929 -2.63 -14.60 -4.26
CA THR A 929 -2.12 -14.46 -2.89
C THR A 929 -2.59 -13.14 -2.28
N ILE A 930 -3.10 -13.18 -1.05
CA ILE A 930 -3.55 -12.02 -0.27
C ILE A 930 -2.40 -11.58 0.64
N GLU A 931 -1.93 -10.35 0.46
CA GLU A 931 -0.97 -9.70 1.35
C GLU A 931 -1.68 -8.89 2.43
N PHE A 932 -1.22 -8.98 3.68
CA PHE A 932 -1.70 -8.16 4.78
C PHE A 932 -0.89 -6.87 4.91
N LEU A 933 -1.57 -5.73 4.93
CA LEU A 933 -0.95 -4.39 5.01
C LEU A 933 -1.14 -3.77 6.39
N GLY A 934 -2.22 -4.12 7.10
CA GLY A 934 -2.53 -3.57 8.41
C GLY A 934 -4.03 -3.63 8.69
N ARG A 935 -4.49 -2.80 9.63
CA ARG A 935 -5.91 -2.66 9.95
C ARG A 935 -6.40 -1.25 9.63
N ARG A 936 -7.68 -1.16 9.28
CA ARG A 936 -8.37 0.12 9.03
C ARG A 936 -8.73 0.83 10.32
N ASP A 937 -9.03 0.06 11.36
CA ASP A 937 -9.42 0.52 12.69
C ASP A 937 -8.23 0.57 13.68
N ASP A 938 -8.44 1.19 14.85
CA ASP A 938 -7.47 1.25 15.95
C ASP A 938 -7.29 -0.10 16.68
N GLN A 939 -7.77 -1.20 16.08
CA GLN A 939 -7.62 -2.53 16.65
C GLN A 939 -6.21 -3.04 16.43
N VAL A 940 -5.64 -3.62 17.47
CA VAL A 940 -4.28 -4.16 17.47
C VAL A 940 -4.28 -5.61 17.91
N LYS A 941 -3.25 -6.34 17.51
CA LYS A 941 -2.96 -7.69 18.00
C LYS A 941 -1.75 -7.60 18.92
N ILE A 942 -1.92 -7.99 20.18
CA ILE A 942 -0.87 -7.95 21.20
C ILE A 942 -0.72 -9.37 21.74
N ARG A 943 0.42 -10.02 21.48
CA ARG A 943 0.71 -11.41 21.91
C ARG A 943 -0.39 -12.39 21.46
N GLY A 944 -0.95 -12.18 20.27
CA GLY A 944 -2.07 -12.96 19.74
C GLY A 944 -3.47 -12.61 20.28
N PHE A 945 -3.58 -11.70 21.25
CA PHE A 945 -4.89 -11.19 21.70
C PHE A 945 -5.36 -10.07 20.79
N ARG A 946 -6.62 -10.16 20.33
CA ARG A 946 -7.29 -9.09 19.60
C ARG A 946 -7.75 -8.02 20.59
N VAL A 947 -7.10 -6.86 20.58
CA VAL A 947 -7.32 -5.78 21.55
C VAL A 947 -7.84 -4.54 20.82
N GLU A 948 -8.93 -3.99 21.34
CA GLU A 948 -9.49 -2.72 20.88
C GLU A 948 -8.93 -1.61 21.77
N LEU A 949 -8.14 -0.68 21.23
CA LEU A 949 -7.54 0.39 22.03
C LEU A 949 -8.61 1.24 22.74
N GLY A 950 -9.78 1.41 22.11
CA GLY A 950 -10.93 2.07 22.72
C GLY A 950 -11.46 1.40 23.99
N GLU A 951 -11.34 0.08 24.16
CA GLU A 951 -11.74 -0.62 25.39
C GLU A 951 -10.87 -0.19 26.57
N ILE A 952 -9.57 -0.05 26.31
CA ILE A 952 -8.60 0.40 27.30
C ILE A 952 -8.83 1.87 27.64
N GLU A 953 -9.05 2.71 26.62
CA GLU A 953 -9.35 4.12 26.82
C GLU A 953 -10.65 4.33 27.60
N ASN A 954 -11.68 3.52 27.35
CA ASN A 954 -12.94 3.56 28.11
C ASN A 954 -12.72 3.17 29.58
N ALA A 955 -11.93 2.14 29.84
CA ALA A 955 -11.60 1.73 31.21
C ALA A 955 -10.79 2.81 31.95
N LEU A 956 -9.84 3.46 31.27
CA LEU A 956 -9.07 4.60 31.79
C LEU A 956 -9.98 5.80 32.10
N ARG A 957 -10.90 6.15 31.18
CA ARG A 957 -11.87 7.24 31.37
C ARG A 957 -12.91 6.97 32.45
N ALA A 958 -13.02 5.73 32.92
CA ALA A 958 -13.90 5.38 34.03
C ALA A 958 -13.26 5.59 35.42
N ASP A 959 -12.01 6.06 35.46
CA ASP A 959 -11.33 6.55 36.65
C ASP A 959 -11.67 8.01 36.93
N GLU A 960 -12.02 8.37 38.17
CA GLU A 960 -12.45 9.73 38.51
C GLU A 960 -11.37 10.80 38.31
N ALA A 961 -10.09 10.42 38.29
CA ALA A 961 -8.98 11.34 38.07
C ALA A 961 -8.73 11.64 36.57
N VAL A 962 -9.31 10.88 35.66
CA VAL A 962 -9.04 10.93 34.22
C VAL A 962 -10.16 11.66 33.47
N THR A 963 -9.79 12.67 32.67
CA THR A 963 -10.72 13.42 31.81
C THR A 963 -10.80 12.81 30.42
N ASP A 964 -9.64 12.55 29.80
CA ASP A 964 -9.52 11.90 28.49
C ASP A 964 -8.41 10.86 28.53
N ALA A 965 -8.48 9.85 27.66
CA ALA A 965 -7.47 8.80 27.56
C ALA A 965 -7.25 8.37 26.10
N ILE A 966 -5.99 8.08 25.77
CA ILE A 966 -5.54 7.49 24.50
C ILE A 966 -4.69 6.27 24.81
N ALA A 967 -5.01 5.13 24.23
CA ALA A 967 -4.17 3.94 24.27
C ALA A 967 -3.47 3.75 22.93
N ALA A 968 -2.27 3.19 22.94
CA ALA A 968 -1.46 2.99 21.74
C ALA A 968 -0.52 1.79 21.89
N VAL A 969 0.00 1.31 20.77
CA VAL A 969 1.10 0.34 20.75
C VAL A 969 2.35 1.03 20.23
N HIS A 970 3.43 0.99 21.00
CA HIS A 970 4.74 1.51 20.64
C HIS A 970 5.76 0.37 20.76
N ASP A 971 6.49 0.06 19.69
CA ASP A 971 7.44 -1.06 19.61
C ASP A 971 6.89 -2.40 20.13
N GLY A 972 5.61 -2.68 19.82
CA GLY A 972 4.92 -3.90 20.26
C GLY A 972 4.40 -3.89 21.70
N VAL A 973 4.60 -2.79 22.43
CA VAL A 973 4.18 -2.62 23.84
C VAL A 973 2.95 -1.71 23.94
N LEU A 974 1.96 -2.12 24.73
CA LEU A 974 0.78 -1.32 25.01
C LEU A 974 1.10 -0.20 26.00
N VAL A 975 0.83 1.04 25.62
CA VAL A 975 1.03 2.26 26.42
C VAL A 975 -0.23 3.11 26.40
N ALA A 976 -0.41 3.97 27.41
CA ALA A 976 -1.51 4.91 27.45
C ALA A 976 -1.07 6.31 27.88
N ALA A 977 -1.78 7.31 27.36
CA ALA A 977 -1.77 8.68 27.83
C ALA A 977 -3.12 9.00 28.46
N VAL A 978 -3.12 9.71 29.58
CA VAL A 978 -4.32 10.23 30.22
C VAL A 978 -4.18 11.73 30.44
N SER A 979 -5.29 12.43 30.26
CA SER A 979 -5.46 13.81 30.68
C SER A 979 -6.03 13.83 32.08
N ALA A 980 -5.40 14.55 33.00
CA ALA A 980 -5.88 14.76 34.36
C ALA A 980 -5.87 16.26 34.73
N PRO A 981 -6.86 16.76 35.49
CA PRO A 981 -6.87 18.15 35.97
C PRO A 981 -5.71 18.45 36.94
N ASP A 982 -5.28 17.44 37.68
CA ASP A 982 -4.14 17.51 38.59
C ASP A 982 -2.90 16.90 37.89
N PRO A 983 -1.88 17.70 37.54
CA PRO A 983 -0.66 17.20 36.91
C PRO A 983 0.19 16.32 37.83
N ASP A 984 -0.06 16.31 39.14
CA ASP A 984 0.60 15.40 40.10
C ASP A 984 -0.13 14.03 40.21
N THR A 985 -1.14 13.79 39.36
CA THR A 985 -1.84 12.50 39.31
C THR A 985 -0.85 11.38 38.98
N ASP A 986 -0.88 10.34 39.80
CA ASP A 986 0.01 9.19 39.69
C ASP A 986 -0.50 8.18 38.65
N GLY A 987 0.20 8.10 37.52
CA GLY A 987 -0.12 7.18 36.42
C GLY A 987 -0.05 5.70 36.81
N ASP A 988 0.87 5.32 37.70
CA ASP A 988 1.00 3.93 38.17
C ASP A 988 -0.25 3.53 38.96
N ARG A 989 -0.79 4.43 39.78
CA ARG A 989 -2.03 4.20 40.52
C ARG A 989 -3.25 4.06 39.61
N ILE A 990 -3.30 4.77 38.49
CA ILE A 990 -4.36 4.61 37.49
C ILE A 990 -4.21 3.24 36.81
N ARG A 991 -2.99 2.88 36.40
CA ARG A 991 -2.68 1.56 35.81
C ARG A 991 -3.11 0.42 36.73
N ASP A 992 -2.77 0.48 38.01
CA ASP A 992 -3.08 -0.58 38.98
C ASP A 992 -4.59 -0.83 39.11
N ARG A 993 -5.42 0.22 39.00
CA ARG A 993 -6.89 0.10 39.05
C ARG A 993 -7.51 -0.47 37.78
N LEU A 994 -6.79 -0.51 36.67
CA LEU A 994 -7.27 -1.15 35.45
C LEU A 994 -7.40 -2.67 35.59
N ALA A 995 -6.62 -3.29 36.48
CA ALA A 995 -6.67 -4.72 36.73
C ALA A 995 -8.04 -5.20 37.25
N ASP A 996 -8.84 -4.30 37.84
CA ASP A 996 -10.19 -4.60 38.30
C ASP A 996 -11.20 -4.72 37.15
N ARG A 997 -10.86 -4.19 35.95
CA ARG A 997 -11.80 -3.97 34.83
C ARG A 997 -11.37 -4.63 33.53
N LEU A 998 -10.06 -4.74 33.32
CA LEU A 998 -9.45 -5.24 32.10
C LEU A 998 -8.62 -6.51 32.38
N PRO A 999 -8.58 -7.47 31.44
CA PRO A 999 -7.62 -8.57 31.48
C PRO A 999 -6.18 -8.06 31.50
N SER A 1000 -5.27 -8.86 32.06
CA SER A 1000 -3.85 -8.49 32.21
C SER A 1000 -3.14 -8.08 30.91
N TYR A 1001 -3.50 -8.69 29.77
CA TYR A 1001 -2.94 -8.36 28.45
C TYR A 1001 -3.45 -7.03 27.86
N MET A 1002 -4.50 -6.43 28.44
CA MET A 1002 -5.03 -5.11 28.05
C MET A 1002 -4.58 -3.99 28.98
N ILE A 1003 -3.81 -4.29 30.03
CA ILE A 1003 -3.28 -3.27 30.94
C ILE A 1003 -2.04 -2.64 30.29
N PRO A 1004 -2.02 -1.32 30.03
CA PRO A 1004 -0.83 -0.65 29.49
C PRO A 1004 0.37 -0.82 30.42
N SER A 1005 1.56 -1.01 29.85
CA SER A 1005 2.82 -1.06 30.61
C SER A 1005 3.08 0.27 31.33
N ALA A 1006 2.79 1.39 30.66
CA ALA A 1006 2.91 2.73 31.22
C ALA A 1006 1.64 3.58 30.96
N VAL A 1007 1.31 4.43 31.94
CA VAL A 1007 0.25 5.45 31.83
C VAL A 1007 0.88 6.83 32.05
N HIS A 1008 1.05 7.58 30.97
CA HIS A 1008 1.62 8.93 30.99
C HIS A 1008 0.53 9.97 31.27
N VAL A 1009 0.75 10.84 32.25
CA VAL A 1009 -0.23 11.85 32.67
C VAL A 1009 0.11 13.21 32.07
N PHE A 1010 -0.88 13.84 31.44
CA PHE A 1010 -0.81 15.15 30.84
C PHE A 1010 -1.84 16.08 31.48
N GLY A 1011 -1.54 17.38 31.59
CA GLY A 1011 -2.49 18.38 32.10
C GLY A 1011 -3.68 18.64 31.16
N GLY A 1012 -3.61 18.14 29.93
CA GLY A 1012 -4.62 18.28 28.88
C GLY A 1012 -4.08 17.79 27.54
N PHE A 1013 -4.97 17.48 26.61
CA PHE A 1013 -4.61 17.01 25.28
C PHE A 1013 -4.69 18.14 24.24
N GLU A 1014 -3.65 18.26 23.40
CA GLU A 1014 -3.70 19.17 22.25
C GLU A 1014 -4.86 18.78 21.32
N GLN A 1015 -5.54 19.80 20.78
CA GLN A 1015 -6.66 19.62 19.86
C GLN A 1015 -6.25 20.08 18.45
N THR A 1016 -6.76 19.38 17.45
CA THR A 1016 -6.73 19.79 16.03
C THR A 1016 -7.51 21.09 15.83
N SER A 1017 -7.32 21.76 14.69
CA SER A 1017 -8.09 22.94 14.27
C SER A 1017 -9.62 22.73 14.28
N ASN A 1018 -10.08 21.47 14.24
CA ASN A 1018 -11.49 21.07 14.28
C ASN A 1018 -11.97 20.66 15.69
N GLY A 1019 -11.20 20.92 16.75
CA GLY A 1019 -11.58 20.65 18.14
C GLY A 1019 -11.56 19.19 18.58
N LYS A 1020 -11.05 18.27 17.73
CA LYS A 1020 -10.78 16.87 18.10
C LYS A 1020 -9.40 16.72 18.70
N ILE A 1021 -9.21 15.78 19.62
CA ILE A 1021 -7.87 15.46 20.19
C ILE A 1021 -6.89 15.11 19.06
N ALA A 1022 -5.72 15.75 19.05
CA ALA A 1022 -4.64 15.54 18.09
C ALA A 1022 -3.85 14.25 18.43
N ARG A 1023 -4.47 13.08 18.20
CA ARG A 1023 -3.92 11.76 18.55
C ARG A 1023 -2.46 11.57 18.10
N ALA A 1024 -2.12 11.96 16.87
CA ALA A 1024 -0.76 11.86 16.35
C ALA A 1024 0.29 12.68 17.11
N ALA A 1025 -0.08 13.84 17.67
CA ALA A 1025 0.81 14.64 18.50
C ALA A 1025 1.08 13.95 19.85
N ILE A 1026 0.02 13.42 20.47
CA ILE A 1026 0.11 12.69 21.74
C ILE A 1026 0.91 11.40 21.59
N LEU A 1027 0.75 10.69 20.48
CA LEU A 1027 1.57 9.50 20.18
C LEU A 1027 3.07 9.83 20.08
N ARG A 1028 3.44 10.99 19.53
CA ARG A 1028 4.84 11.45 19.53
C ARG A 1028 5.32 11.81 20.93
N GLU A 1029 4.49 12.45 21.75
CA GLU A 1029 4.82 12.75 23.14
C GLU A 1029 5.02 11.49 23.98
N ILE A 1030 4.19 10.45 23.77
CA ILE A 1030 4.38 9.14 24.40
C ILE A 1030 5.74 8.53 23.98
N ALA A 1031 6.10 8.58 22.70
CA ALA A 1031 7.38 8.07 22.21
C ALA A 1031 8.60 8.82 22.82
N VAL A 1032 8.48 10.13 23.03
CA VAL A 1032 9.50 10.95 23.70
C VAL A 1032 9.52 10.71 25.22
N ALA A 1033 8.36 10.52 25.85
CA ALA A 1033 8.26 10.24 27.28
C ALA A 1033 8.83 8.85 27.61
N ALA A 1034 8.55 7.84 26.78
CA ALA A 1034 9.06 6.48 26.90
C ALA A 1034 10.59 6.36 26.79
N THR A 1035 11.25 7.35 26.20
CA THR A 1035 12.72 7.43 26.10
C THR A 1035 13.39 8.18 27.26
N SER A 1036 12.62 8.74 28.20
CA SER A 1036 13.11 9.77 29.15
C SER A 1036 13.18 9.39 30.64
N THR A 1037 12.77 8.19 31.06
CA THR A 1037 12.84 7.77 32.47
C THR A 1037 14.15 7.04 32.79
N GLY A 1038 15.17 7.76 33.24
CA GLY A 1038 16.40 7.14 33.75
C GLY A 1038 16.21 6.59 35.17
N SER A 1039 16.25 5.26 35.35
CA SER A 1039 16.23 4.61 36.68
C SER A 1039 17.52 4.85 37.47
N ALA A 1040 17.42 4.76 38.80
CA ALA A 1040 18.57 4.72 39.71
C ALA A 1040 19.52 3.55 39.36
N ALA A 1041 20.83 3.74 39.54
CA ALA A 1041 21.83 2.70 39.28
C ALA A 1041 21.74 1.53 40.29
N PRO A 1042 22.03 0.28 39.86
CA PRO A 1042 22.17 -0.87 40.77
C PRO A 1042 23.33 -0.65 41.76
N THR A 1043 23.09 -0.97 43.04
CA THR A 1043 23.99 -0.63 44.15
C THR A 1043 24.63 -1.83 44.83
N THR A 1044 23.93 -2.97 44.90
CA THR A 1044 24.48 -4.21 45.48
C THR A 1044 25.13 -5.09 44.41
N PRO A 1045 26.06 -6.00 44.76
CA PRO A 1045 26.64 -6.94 43.80
C PRO A 1045 25.57 -7.77 43.09
N LEU A 1046 24.57 -8.25 43.83
CA LEU A 1046 23.44 -8.98 43.27
C LEU A 1046 22.57 -8.12 42.34
N GLU A 1047 22.27 -6.86 42.70
CA GLU A 1047 21.58 -5.92 41.81
C GLU A 1047 22.36 -5.65 40.53
N ARG A 1048 23.70 -5.51 40.63
CA ARG A 1048 24.59 -5.27 39.47
C ARG A 1048 24.65 -6.47 38.55
N THR A 1049 24.79 -7.69 39.09
CA THR A 1049 24.73 -8.93 38.32
C THR A 1049 23.39 -9.05 37.62
N LEU A 1050 22.26 -8.87 38.32
CA LEU A 1050 20.94 -8.97 37.73
C LEU A 1050 20.70 -7.90 36.65
N ALA A 1051 21.13 -6.65 36.88
CA ALA A 1051 21.03 -5.60 35.88
C ALA A 1051 21.87 -5.90 34.61
N ALA A 1052 23.08 -6.45 34.77
CA ALA A 1052 23.89 -6.88 33.62
C ALA A 1052 23.21 -8.01 32.84
N LEU A 1053 22.67 -9.02 33.52
CA LEU A 1053 21.95 -10.12 32.88
C LEU A 1053 20.65 -9.65 32.19
N PHE A 1054 19.96 -8.65 32.76
CA PHE A 1054 18.83 -7.99 32.09
C PHE A 1054 19.31 -7.32 30.80
N GLY A 1055 20.42 -6.57 30.87
CA GLY A 1055 21.03 -5.88 29.72
C GLY A 1055 21.44 -6.84 28.60
N ASP A 1056 22.09 -7.95 28.94
CA ASP A 1056 22.52 -8.99 28.00
C ASP A 1056 21.34 -9.64 27.27
N VAL A 1057 20.21 -9.83 27.97
CA VAL A 1057 19.02 -10.44 27.41
C VAL A 1057 18.25 -9.47 26.52
N ILE A 1058 18.15 -8.21 26.93
CA ILE A 1058 17.35 -7.17 26.24
C ILE A 1058 18.15 -6.46 25.13
N GLY A 1059 19.48 -6.52 25.16
CA GLY A 1059 20.35 -5.79 24.23
C GLY A 1059 20.53 -4.32 24.62
N ARG A 1060 20.62 -4.03 25.93
CA ARG A 1060 20.85 -2.67 26.46
C ARG A 1060 22.13 -2.60 27.28
N ASP A 1061 22.96 -1.60 26.98
CA ASP A 1061 24.24 -1.37 27.67
C ASP A 1061 24.08 -0.96 29.15
N ARG A 1062 22.95 -0.33 29.52
CA ARG A 1062 22.70 0.14 30.89
C ARG A 1062 21.27 -0.16 31.32
N VAL A 1063 21.15 -0.96 32.38
CA VAL A 1063 19.90 -1.25 33.09
C VAL A 1063 20.02 -0.74 34.53
N GLY A 1064 19.05 0.07 34.95
CA GLY A 1064 18.91 0.58 36.31
C GLY A 1064 18.32 -0.44 37.28
N ALA A 1065 18.45 -0.17 38.58
CA ALA A 1065 17.98 -1.04 39.66
C ALA A 1065 16.46 -1.22 39.69
N ASP A 1066 15.73 -0.20 39.24
CA ASP A 1066 14.26 -0.13 39.24
C ASP A 1066 13.69 -0.22 37.81
N ASP A 1067 14.52 -0.48 36.80
CA ASP A 1067 14.04 -0.75 35.45
C ASP A 1067 13.23 -2.04 35.46
N ASP A 1068 11.93 -1.94 35.18
CA ASP A 1068 11.06 -3.10 35.02
C ASP A 1068 11.44 -3.83 33.74
N PHE A 1069 11.76 -5.12 33.87
CA PHE A 1069 12.17 -6.01 32.80
C PHE A 1069 11.26 -5.88 31.57
N PHE A 1070 9.94 -5.79 31.78
CA PHE A 1070 8.97 -5.72 30.69
C PHE A 1070 8.84 -4.32 30.09
N ASP A 1071 9.13 -3.27 30.87
CA ASP A 1071 9.10 -1.88 30.40
C ASP A 1071 10.34 -1.54 29.56
N ILE A 1072 11.48 -2.19 29.83
CA ILE A 1072 12.72 -1.97 29.08
C ILE A 1072 12.87 -2.85 27.83
N GLY A 1073 11.81 -3.53 27.40
CA GLY A 1073 11.79 -4.33 26.17
C GLY A 1073 11.87 -5.85 26.41
N GLY A 1074 11.82 -6.30 27.66
CA GLY A 1074 11.64 -7.70 28.00
C GLY A 1074 10.23 -8.18 27.69
N ASP A 1075 10.11 -9.41 27.20
CA ASP A 1075 8.83 -10.10 27.06
C ASP A 1075 8.88 -11.45 27.79
N SER A 1076 7.83 -12.27 27.64
CA SER A 1076 7.79 -13.57 28.28
C SER A 1076 8.89 -14.53 27.77
N VAL A 1077 9.34 -14.35 26.52
CA VAL A 1077 10.43 -15.12 25.88
C VAL A 1077 11.75 -14.76 26.54
N LEU A 1078 12.04 -13.46 26.61
CA LEU A 1078 13.21 -12.91 27.25
C LEU A 1078 13.19 -13.21 28.75
N ALA A 1079 12.03 -13.26 29.40
CA ALA A 1079 11.90 -13.63 30.80
C ALA A 1079 12.30 -15.09 31.05
N THR A 1080 11.92 -16.02 30.16
CA THR A 1080 12.37 -17.42 30.23
C THR A 1080 13.89 -17.53 30.00
N ARG A 1081 14.43 -16.79 29.02
CA ARG A 1081 15.88 -16.74 28.76
C ARG A 1081 16.64 -16.17 29.97
N LEU A 1082 16.15 -15.08 30.54
CA LEU A 1082 16.71 -14.43 31.70
C LEU A 1082 16.66 -15.34 32.94
N ALA A 1083 15.54 -16.02 33.19
CA ALA A 1083 15.44 -16.99 34.28
C ALA A 1083 16.49 -18.10 34.14
N GLY A 1084 16.66 -18.64 32.93
CA GLY A 1084 17.67 -19.64 32.62
C GLY A 1084 19.09 -19.12 32.82
N LEU A 1085 19.36 -17.90 32.35
CA LEU A 1085 20.67 -17.24 32.47
C LEU A 1085 21.01 -16.94 33.93
N ILE A 1086 20.08 -16.40 34.71
CA ILE A 1086 20.24 -16.18 36.15
C ILE A 1086 20.49 -17.50 36.87
N GLY A 1087 19.72 -18.54 36.56
CA GLY A 1087 19.88 -19.87 37.15
C GLY A 1087 21.26 -20.48 36.88
N GLN A 1088 21.78 -20.30 35.66
CA GLN A 1088 23.13 -20.74 35.28
C GLN A 1088 24.21 -19.91 35.97
N THR A 1089 24.14 -18.57 35.86
CA THR A 1089 25.15 -17.64 36.37
C THR A 1089 25.24 -17.68 37.88
N LEU A 1090 24.11 -17.64 38.60
CA LEU A 1090 24.07 -17.67 40.06
C LEU A 1090 24.02 -19.10 40.64
N GLN A 1091 24.11 -20.13 39.79
CA GLN A 1091 24.05 -21.55 40.18
C GLN A 1091 22.87 -21.88 41.11
N THR A 1092 21.69 -21.33 40.82
CA THR A 1092 20.50 -21.44 41.66
C THR A 1092 19.34 -22.10 40.92
N SER A 1093 18.67 -23.05 41.57
CA SER A 1093 17.44 -23.70 41.07
C SER A 1093 16.17 -23.09 41.67
N SER A 1094 16.30 -22.02 42.45
CA SER A 1094 15.21 -21.42 43.22
C SER A 1094 14.43 -20.32 42.49
N LEU A 1095 14.80 -20.00 41.24
CA LEU A 1095 14.17 -18.95 40.46
C LEU A 1095 13.25 -19.56 39.38
N THR A 1096 11.97 -19.21 39.43
CA THR A 1096 10.99 -19.57 38.39
C THR A 1096 10.64 -18.34 37.53
N VAL A 1097 10.09 -18.55 36.33
CA VAL A 1097 9.57 -17.44 35.50
C VAL A 1097 8.47 -16.67 36.25
N ALA A 1098 7.66 -17.36 37.05
CA ALA A 1098 6.66 -16.73 37.92
C ALA A 1098 7.28 -15.76 38.95
N ASP A 1099 8.53 -15.98 39.36
CA ASP A 1099 9.24 -15.06 40.25
C ASP A 1099 9.65 -13.77 39.55
N LEU A 1100 10.01 -13.82 38.27
CA LEU A 1100 10.27 -12.66 37.42
C LEU A 1100 9.00 -11.83 37.16
N PHE A 1101 7.86 -12.48 36.91
CA PHE A 1101 6.58 -11.78 36.76
C PHE A 1101 6.11 -11.08 38.04
N ALA A 1102 6.51 -11.60 39.20
CA ALA A 1102 6.15 -11.08 40.50
C ALA A 1102 7.20 -10.13 41.12
N ALA A 1103 8.42 -10.10 40.58
CA ALA A 1103 9.51 -9.21 40.98
C ALA A 1103 10.30 -8.79 39.74
N ARG A 1104 9.81 -7.72 39.10
CA ARG A 1104 10.12 -7.37 37.71
C ARG A 1104 11.36 -6.51 37.52
N THR A 1105 11.96 -6.03 38.60
CA THR A 1105 13.15 -5.15 38.55
C THR A 1105 14.37 -5.85 39.15
N PRO A 1106 15.61 -5.49 38.77
CA PRO A 1106 16.82 -6.05 39.38
C PRO A 1106 16.80 -5.97 40.92
N ARG A 1107 16.32 -4.86 41.49
CA ARG A 1107 16.19 -4.67 42.94
C ARG A 1107 15.12 -5.56 43.57
N SER A 1108 13.93 -5.63 42.99
CA SER A 1108 12.85 -6.45 43.56
C SER A 1108 13.18 -7.94 43.46
N LEU A 1109 13.86 -8.35 42.39
CA LEU A 1109 14.31 -9.72 42.17
C LEU A 1109 15.45 -10.11 43.12
N ALA A 1110 16.42 -9.21 43.35
CA ALA A 1110 17.47 -9.40 44.36
C ALA A 1110 16.87 -9.65 45.75
N ARG A 1111 15.94 -8.79 46.20
CA ARG A 1111 15.23 -8.96 47.48
C ARG A 1111 14.47 -10.28 47.57
N ARG A 1112 13.88 -10.72 46.46
CA ARG A 1112 13.14 -11.99 46.41
C ARG A 1112 14.07 -13.19 46.56
N LEU A 1113 15.23 -13.16 45.91
CA LEU A 1113 16.28 -14.17 46.07
C LEU A 1113 16.82 -14.20 47.50
N GLU A 1114 17.11 -13.04 48.09
CA GLU A 1114 17.53 -12.89 49.50
C GLU A 1114 16.50 -13.48 50.48
N SER A 1115 15.20 -13.34 50.17
CA SER A 1115 14.11 -13.83 51.04
C SER A 1115 13.82 -15.33 50.93
N ARG A 1116 14.27 -16.00 49.85
CA ARG A 1116 13.90 -17.40 49.52
C ARG A 1116 15.06 -18.38 49.49
N ALA A 1117 16.30 -17.92 49.29
CA ALA A 1117 17.44 -18.81 49.14
C ALA A 1117 17.92 -19.36 50.50
N ALA A 1118 18.07 -20.68 50.61
CA ALA A 1118 18.73 -21.32 51.76
C ALA A 1118 20.26 -21.08 51.77
N ASP A 1119 20.85 -20.72 50.61
CA ASP A 1119 22.29 -20.52 50.38
C ASP A 1119 22.60 -19.10 49.86
N ILE A 1120 22.00 -18.06 50.46
CA ILE A 1120 22.21 -16.66 50.01
C ILE A 1120 23.69 -16.24 50.05
N GLU A 1121 24.48 -16.74 51.02
CA GLU A 1121 25.93 -16.48 51.11
C GLU A 1121 26.70 -16.96 49.86
N ARG A 1122 26.25 -18.05 49.23
CA ARG A 1122 26.86 -18.55 47.98
C ARG A 1122 26.45 -17.70 46.78
N ILE A 1123 25.16 -17.33 46.71
CA ILE A 1123 24.64 -16.48 45.62
C ILE A 1123 25.35 -15.12 45.64
N ASP A 1124 25.51 -14.51 46.82
CA ASP A 1124 26.23 -13.25 46.98
C ASP A 1124 27.72 -13.38 46.62
N ALA A 1125 28.37 -14.48 46.99
CA ALA A 1125 29.77 -14.73 46.63
C ALA A 1125 29.95 -14.88 45.11
N VAL A 1126 29.03 -15.57 44.42
CA VAL A 1126 29.06 -15.73 42.96
C VAL A 1126 28.76 -14.40 42.26
N ALA A 1127 27.76 -13.64 42.75
CA ALA A 1127 27.46 -12.32 42.23
C ALA A 1127 28.64 -11.34 42.39
N GLN A 1128 29.34 -11.40 43.54
CA GLN A 1128 30.54 -10.61 43.79
C GLN A 1128 31.67 -10.91 42.79
N VAL A 1129 31.94 -12.20 42.53
CA VAL A 1129 32.93 -12.61 41.53
C VAL A 1129 32.51 -12.19 40.12
N PHE A 1130 31.23 -12.32 39.77
CA PHE A 1130 30.71 -11.89 38.47
C PHE A 1130 30.90 -10.38 38.25
N VAL A 1131 30.61 -9.58 39.28
CA VAL A 1131 30.82 -8.12 39.24
C VAL A 1131 32.30 -7.77 39.14
N GLU A 1132 33.18 -8.48 39.86
CA GLU A 1132 34.62 -8.30 39.73
C GLU A 1132 35.11 -8.57 38.31
N VAL A 1133 34.55 -9.58 37.63
CA VAL A 1133 34.85 -9.89 36.21
C VAL A 1133 34.28 -8.84 35.26
N LEU A 1134 33.06 -8.34 35.50
CA LEU A 1134 32.45 -7.27 34.70
C LEU A 1134 33.24 -5.95 34.76
N ASP A 1135 33.95 -5.70 35.85
CA ASP A 1135 34.72 -4.48 36.06
C ASP A 1135 36.17 -4.56 35.52
N LEU A 1136 36.58 -5.71 34.95
CA LEU A 1136 37.90 -5.89 34.32
C LEU A 1136 37.95 -5.27 32.92
N SER A 1137 39.11 -4.72 32.54
CA SER A 1137 39.38 -4.27 31.17
C SER A 1137 39.65 -5.45 30.22
N ASP A 1138 39.47 -5.26 28.91
CA ASP A 1138 39.75 -6.29 27.89
C ASP A 1138 41.17 -6.88 28.02
N GLY A 1139 42.15 -6.07 28.42
CA GLY A 1139 43.52 -6.53 28.66
C GLY A 1139 43.70 -7.41 29.90
N GLU A 1140 42.87 -7.22 30.93
CA GLU A 1140 42.88 -8.04 32.15
C GLU A 1140 42.13 -9.37 31.95
N LEU A 1141 41.09 -9.38 31.12
CA LEU A 1141 40.37 -10.59 30.70
C LEU A 1141 41.26 -11.51 29.86
N ASP A 1142 42.07 -10.95 28.95
CA ASP A 1142 43.05 -11.70 28.15
C ASP A 1142 44.14 -12.34 29.03
N GLU A 1143 44.59 -11.67 30.10
CA GLU A 1143 45.55 -12.22 31.06
C GLU A 1143 44.96 -13.38 31.89
N LEU A 1144 43.68 -13.27 32.29
CA LEU A 1144 42.96 -14.33 32.99
C LEU A 1144 42.76 -15.57 32.12
N ALA A 1145 42.34 -15.41 30.86
CA ALA A 1145 42.19 -16.50 29.90
C ALA A 1145 43.53 -17.17 29.55
N ALA A 1146 44.62 -16.39 29.50
CA ALA A 1146 45.98 -16.92 29.33
C ALA A 1146 46.46 -17.71 30.57
N SER A 1147 46.01 -17.34 31.77
CA SER A 1147 46.38 -18.02 33.02
C SER A 1147 45.67 -19.38 33.21
N GLU A 1148 44.42 -19.53 32.77
CA GLU A 1148 43.68 -20.82 32.80
C GLU A 1148 44.25 -21.87 31.84
N SER A 1149 44.93 -21.41 30.78
CA SER A 1149 45.59 -22.30 29.81
C SER A 1149 46.85 -23.00 30.36
N ALA A 1150 47.30 -22.63 31.56
CA ALA A 1150 48.61 -23.03 32.10
C ALA A 1150 48.59 -23.99 33.31
N GLU A 1151 47.43 -24.38 33.88
CA GLU A 1151 47.39 -25.37 34.97
C GLU A 1151 46.40 -26.53 34.73
N PRO A 1152 46.88 -27.79 34.64
CA PRO A 1152 46.02 -28.97 34.75
C PRO A 1152 46.09 -29.51 36.18
N ASN A 1153 45.14 -29.15 37.05
CA ASN A 1153 44.76 -30.03 38.17
C ASN A 1153 43.39 -29.65 38.77
N GLY A 1154 42.62 -30.69 39.06
CA GLY A 1154 41.17 -30.61 39.27
C GLY A 1154 40.70 -29.94 40.56
N GLY A 1155 39.48 -29.39 40.49
CA GLY A 1155 38.69 -29.01 41.65
C GLY A 1155 37.53 -28.07 41.32
N VAL A 1156 36.37 -28.66 40.99
CA VAL A 1156 35.01 -28.06 40.97
C VAL A 1156 34.76 -26.91 39.97
N ARG A 1157 33.86 -27.19 39.00
CA ARG A 1157 33.26 -26.22 38.07
C ARG A 1157 32.21 -25.36 38.74
#